data_AF-A0A1S9PFU5-F1
#
_entry.id   AF-A0A1S9PFU5-F1
#
_cell.length_a   1.000
_cell.length_b   1.000
_cell.length_c   1.000
_cell.angle_alpha   90.00
_cell.angle_beta   90.00
_cell.angle_gamma   90.00
#
_symmetry.space_group_name_H-M   'P 1'
#
loop_
_entity.id
_entity.type
_entity.pdbx_description
1 polymer ?
#
loop_
_entity_poly.entity_id
_entity_poly.type
_entity_poly.pdbx_seq_one_letter_code
_entity_poly.pdbx_strand_id
1 'polypeptide(L)'
;MSLLSVTTFASIADFIVKNTETYFFKKGLDATLAAMEKDYKNELRKAISHALTKYEAQYPQPGVGKKFPFYHSQRIINELISLGIMDQDYDIQELLDALDTEPNVITPTRKNIEDFLSIFKAEVEAITGLEKLAIKANYQEEIFLISRKLAAIESKLEHAFDEYSADLEMQWKNRLDTYVATLKAFKPETALKLLDALVESFKESTKQPQQKLLGAIWFQRGACLKILNRAEESHKAYVKAYGYDRDSPHTREQAAFAYYKLGEPAKAEALGKQLLDEDGYNPVGWVIKCLLATGQDLIRMVGEVPAIVRKDLSFRIPLQNVINMERDEERMAQLFVAGVNPGYKDYVAEEITINNIGRQGYWINIFFHDYFKNLFFDFNTAQNESKTALVVMLNDLLKRFLDVLARSEMKDEQSNLKFMLAFTNYLLEGRNEYALEMKTWHDQLKRRTGHFTLLCANVLQIAGFIEEAIALLEGIDPKGYECYQLLSFCYLKKGDPDGYAKTVKDICGNLAKVSPYLTPVFANHIVELKQFNQTAGFTVADFTEGKVFEQEADEHLVRNIAITILEGEQADSTAALLSLADAYTDDKLLALIAITLHFGGKDDEAVKVFRKYIDKIIDKEGRDLYHYIQALYNTKKDSQELLQVLENWRLNSSFDPGITRLELQAYSELTNWDKIMEIGEFYLEQNPDDELVTGRYLYALYELGTPEALQKISGLAGKLKETQFQSAEIAGNVAQILIKTKHFMEGFDILYRYASDPGEKNLRMMYFISFAEYRDEYEAIWPAKEYDTVEAGHFVKYSINRDIKYIELNEQNLKQAPFNEFPGCGKGGAFPVKRPLSGQEDMITIERIMNKYLYLHDLIVDEVSGNPYSGIPMESMEIEPGDITSIEKVLTRFMGERGSQEQEIKTRLIEQYENREISFSQVVVAALQGKYLPGYFEMARRLRGINIVPLIAFRPVPASRYLLDLSSLPLLYQMVNQHKVEFGVPFVLAKHHADHIKHLLAEAKADDREQLSLMVTREGVTPNFVPEEARKSNITYLEGLSAWVNDHCEIRLSARVLDFIRQAKATGARRDLVDYLVNTTVIMEDDQELMLISDDAIFYTLGLPQHRITSTEYFAKRILPAGSPALDEFITNQYRGYTPSLSQVNEQYTQKLAGKPHRYELCLENLSLNLNPYNVTTGVLHARWLVLSNLLNEAELKMAVTAVFTGMLKAVSLPGIKDFVRLIVREQFKLLGARREFVLGCLNDAISETGI
;
A
#
# COMPACT_ATOMS: atom_id res chain seq x y z
N MET A 1 -69.87 -16.36 13.83
CA MET A 1 -70.21 -14.97 14.21
C MET A 1 -68.98 -14.06 14.35
N SER A 2 -67.82 -14.38 13.76
CA SER A 2 -66.60 -13.55 13.81
C SER A 2 -66.22 -12.89 12.46
N LEU A 3 -67.10 -12.94 11.45
CA LEU A 3 -66.89 -12.31 10.13
C LEU A 3 -67.79 -11.08 9.87
N LEU A 4 -68.68 -10.73 10.82
CA LEU A 4 -69.57 -9.56 10.73
C LEU A 4 -69.07 -8.33 11.51
N SER A 5 -68.14 -8.48 12.47
CA SER A 5 -67.61 -7.33 13.23
C SER A 5 -66.55 -6.54 12.46
N VAL A 6 -65.67 -7.22 11.71
CA VAL A 6 -64.54 -6.59 11.00
C VAL A 6 -65.00 -5.68 9.85
N THR A 7 -66.04 -6.07 9.12
CA THR A 7 -66.64 -5.26 8.03
C THR A 7 -67.38 -4.04 8.56
N THR A 8 -68.00 -4.14 9.73
CA THR A 8 -68.73 -3.03 10.37
C THR A 8 -67.74 -1.96 10.87
N PHE A 9 -66.67 -2.36 11.56
CA PHE A 9 -65.64 -1.44 12.06
C PHE A 9 -64.83 -0.77 10.94
N ALA A 10 -64.53 -1.48 9.86
CA ALA A 10 -63.86 -0.88 8.70
C ALA A 10 -64.74 0.20 8.02
N SER A 11 -66.05 -0.04 7.89
CA SER A 11 -66.98 0.96 7.34
C SER A 11 -67.11 2.19 8.24
N ILE A 12 -67.06 2.00 9.56
CA ILE A 12 -67.11 3.06 10.55
C ILE A 12 -65.85 3.93 10.46
N ALA A 13 -64.67 3.31 10.41
CA ALA A 13 -63.39 4.00 10.29
C ALA A 13 -63.27 4.80 8.97
N ASP A 14 -63.75 4.25 7.84
CA ASP A 14 -63.69 4.91 6.54
C ASP A 14 -64.60 6.15 6.45
N PHE A 15 -65.78 6.10 7.06
CA PHE A 15 -66.70 7.23 7.15
C PHE A 15 -66.15 8.35 8.05
N ILE A 16 -65.52 7.99 9.18
CA ILE A 16 -64.90 8.94 10.11
C ILE A 16 -63.74 9.68 9.45
N VAL A 17 -62.85 8.97 8.74
CA VAL A 17 -61.75 9.60 7.98
C VAL A 17 -62.29 10.64 6.99
N LYS A 18 -63.40 10.34 6.30
CA LYS A 18 -64.01 11.23 5.29
C LYS A 18 -64.67 12.48 5.90
N ASN A 19 -65.27 12.38 7.08
CA ASN A 19 -65.85 13.54 7.78
C ASN A 19 -64.78 14.41 8.44
N THR A 20 -63.71 13.80 8.97
CA THR A 20 -62.54 14.51 9.49
C THR A 20 -61.83 15.29 8.39
N GLU A 21 -61.70 14.71 7.18
CA GLU A 21 -61.24 15.42 5.97
C GLU A 21 -62.12 16.64 5.64
N THR A 22 -63.44 16.47 5.67
CA THR A 22 -64.40 17.55 5.36
C THR A 22 -64.34 18.68 6.40
N TYR A 23 -64.08 18.36 7.67
CA TYR A 23 -63.90 19.34 8.75
C TYR A 23 -62.61 20.15 8.58
N PHE A 24 -61.47 19.49 8.32
CA PHE A 24 -60.20 20.16 8.09
C PHE A 24 -60.19 20.99 6.79
N PHE A 25 -60.92 20.54 5.76
CA PHE A 25 -61.15 21.29 4.52
C PHE A 25 -61.97 22.58 4.77
N LYS A 26 -62.99 22.53 5.64
CA LYS A 26 -63.75 23.74 6.04
C LYS A 26 -62.94 24.72 6.88
N LYS A 27 -61.80 24.31 7.44
CA LYS A 27 -60.88 25.14 8.24
C LYS A 27 -59.64 25.61 7.45
N GLY A 28 -59.56 25.35 6.14
CA GLY A 28 -58.51 25.86 5.26
C GLY A 28 -57.15 25.18 5.43
N LEU A 29 -57.10 23.93 5.90
CA LEU A 29 -55.88 23.15 6.15
C LEU A 29 -55.53 22.16 5.01
N ASP A 30 -56.12 22.40 3.84
CA ASP A 30 -56.17 21.51 2.67
C ASP A 30 -54.77 21.13 2.16
N ALA A 31 -53.83 22.07 2.19
CA ALA A 31 -52.44 21.86 1.77
C ALA A 31 -51.63 20.98 2.73
N THR A 32 -52.00 20.94 4.01
CA THR A 32 -51.30 20.12 5.04
C THR A 32 -51.74 18.65 4.94
N LEU A 33 -52.99 18.40 4.58
CA LEU A 33 -53.52 17.06 4.32
C LEU A 33 -53.03 16.48 3.00
N ALA A 34 -52.82 17.32 1.96
CA ALA A 34 -52.27 16.88 0.68
C ALA A 34 -50.80 16.41 0.77
N ALA A 35 -50.04 16.94 1.73
CA ALA A 35 -48.64 16.53 1.99
C ALA A 35 -48.52 15.21 2.79
N MET A 36 -49.62 14.72 3.37
CA MET A 36 -49.67 13.50 4.19
C MET A 36 -50.48 12.40 3.47
N GLU A 37 -50.05 11.98 2.28
CA GLU A 37 -50.76 10.93 1.55
C GLU A 37 -50.44 9.49 2.00
N LYS A 38 -51.51 8.67 1.97
CA LYS A 38 -51.66 7.22 2.26
C LYS A 38 -51.42 6.71 3.68
N ASP A 39 -50.32 7.05 4.34
CA ASP A 39 -49.98 6.40 5.62
C ASP A 39 -50.81 6.93 6.80
N TYR A 40 -51.08 8.23 6.85
CA TYR A 40 -51.90 8.88 7.89
C TYR A 40 -53.31 8.28 8.00
N LYS A 41 -53.99 8.09 6.86
CA LYS A 41 -55.36 7.55 6.82
C LYS A 41 -55.39 6.10 7.27
N ASN A 42 -54.36 5.32 6.94
CA ASN A 42 -54.25 3.93 7.36
C ASN A 42 -53.92 3.80 8.85
N GLU A 43 -53.08 4.67 9.40
CA GLU A 43 -52.72 4.66 10.82
C GLU A 43 -53.87 5.11 11.73
N LEU A 44 -54.60 6.17 11.36
CA LEU A 44 -55.79 6.59 12.10
C LEU A 44 -56.90 5.53 12.05
N ARG A 45 -57.09 4.87 10.90
CA ARG A 45 -58.01 3.71 10.78
C ARG A 45 -57.59 2.56 11.70
N LYS A 46 -56.28 2.28 11.80
CA LYS A 46 -55.75 1.24 12.70
C LYS A 46 -55.98 1.59 14.17
N ALA A 47 -55.72 2.83 14.61
CA ALA A 47 -55.95 3.25 16.00
C ALA A 47 -57.44 3.18 16.38
N ILE A 48 -58.35 3.65 15.52
CA ILE A 48 -59.79 3.55 15.77
C ILE A 48 -60.21 2.07 15.87
N SER A 49 -59.75 1.23 14.95
CA SER A 49 -60.06 -0.20 14.96
C SER A 49 -59.48 -0.91 16.19
N HIS A 50 -58.27 -0.55 16.62
CA HIS A 50 -57.64 -1.11 17.83
C HIS A 50 -58.35 -0.66 19.10
N ALA A 51 -58.71 0.62 19.22
CA ALA A 51 -59.45 1.13 20.36
C ALA A 51 -60.81 0.44 20.51
N LEU A 52 -61.54 0.26 19.40
CA LEU A 52 -62.83 -0.47 19.38
C LEU A 52 -62.65 -1.93 19.77
N THR A 53 -61.64 -2.61 19.21
CA THR A 53 -61.34 -4.02 19.53
C THR A 53 -60.92 -4.19 21.00
N LYS A 54 -60.08 -3.28 21.51
CA LYS A 54 -59.57 -3.31 22.89
C LYS A 54 -60.67 -3.01 23.89
N TYR A 55 -61.55 -2.05 23.58
CA TYR A 55 -62.72 -1.76 24.39
C TYR A 55 -63.72 -2.92 24.40
N GLU A 56 -64.04 -3.51 23.24
CA GLU A 56 -64.97 -4.65 23.13
C GLU A 56 -64.41 -5.91 23.82
N ALA A 57 -63.09 -6.12 23.80
CA ALA A 57 -62.43 -7.19 24.55
C ALA A 57 -62.47 -6.98 26.07
N GLN A 58 -62.36 -5.72 26.53
CA GLN A 58 -62.34 -5.37 27.94
C GLN A 58 -63.76 -5.27 28.55
N TYR A 59 -64.76 -4.95 27.73
CA TYR A 59 -66.17 -4.83 28.11
C TYR A 59 -67.11 -5.51 27.09
N PRO A 60 -67.05 -6.86 26.97
CA PRO A 60 -67.85 -7.59 26.00
C PRO A 60 -69.34 -7.53 26.38
N GLN A 61 -70.15 -6.89 25.53
CA GLN A 61 -71.60 -6.88 25.66
C GLN A 61 -72.26 -7.64 24.50
N PRO A 62 -72.80 -8.85 24.72
CA PRO A 62 -73.58 -9.54 23.68
C PRO A 62 -74.88 -8.76 23.44
N GLY A 63 -75.17 -8.41 22.19
CA GLY A 63 -76.38 -7.68 21.82
C GLY A 63 -77.64 -8.36 22.36
N VAL A 64 -78.48 -7.63 23.09
CA VAL A 64 -79.72 -8.14 23.70
C VAL A 64 -80.90 -7.76 22.80
N GLY A 65 -81.43 -8.73 22.06
CA GLY A 65 -82.54 -8.53 21.12
C GLY A 65 -82.12 -7.78 19.85
N LYS A 66 -82.92 -6.80 19.40
CA LYS A 66 -82.58 -5.94 18.25
C LYS A 66 -81.63 -4.78 18.61
N LYS A 67 -81.18 -4.67 19.86
CA LYS A 67 -80.30 -3.58 20.33
C LYS A 67 -78.82 -3.96 20.24
N PHE A 68 -77.97 -3.04 19.82
CA PHE A 68 -76.51 -3.21 19.71
C PHE A 68 -75.74 -2.24 20.64
N PRO A 69 -74.50 -2.57 21.07
CA PRO A 69 -73.70 -1.69 21.92
C PRO A 69 -73.42 -0.32 21.28
N PHE A 70 -73.27 0.72 22.10
CA PHE A 70 -73.07 2.10 21.60
C PHE A 70 -71.85 2.28 20.68
N TYR A 71 -70.78 1.51 20.90
CA TYR A 71 -69.58 1.47 20.06
C TYR A 71 -69.76 0.71 18.74
N HIS A 72 -70.98 0.27 18.43
CA HIS A 72 -71.37 -0.18 17.09
C HIS A 72 -72.28 0.85 16.39
N SER A 73 -72.64 1.96 17.04
CA SER A 73 -73.39 3.05 16.42
C SER A 73 -72.46 4.08 15.80
N GLN A 74 -72.56 4.20 14.47
CA GLN A 74 -71.80 5.17 13.69
C GLN A 74 -72.00 6.61 14.17
N ARG A 75 -73.24 7.00 14.47
CA ARG A 75 -73.58 8.38 14.88
C ARG A 75 -72.92 8.73 16.21
N ILE A 76 -73.02 7.82 17.18
CA ILE A 76 -72.50 8.00 18.54
C ILE A 76 -70.98 8.00 18.56
N ILE A 77 -70.34 7.13 17.77
CA ILE A 77 -68.88 7.15 17.62
C ILE A 77 -68.42 8.48 17.01
N ASN A 78 -69.16 9.08 16.08
CA ASN A 78 -68.80 10.39 15.52
C ASN A 78 -68.81 11.48 16.59
N GLU A 79 -69.83 11.49 17.47
CA GLU A 79 -69.89 12.41 18.62
C GLU A 79 -68.71 12.15 19.58
N LEU A 80 -68.48 10.90 19.99
CA LEU A 80 -67.38 10.53 20.89
C LEU A 80 -65.99 10.91 20.36
N ILE A 81 -65.75 10.76 19.06
CA ILE A 81 -64.46 11.08 18.45
C ILE A 81 -64.30 12.60 18.27
N SER A 82 -65.37 13.36 17.98
CA SER A 82 -65.26 14.82 18.01
C SER A 82 -64.92 15.32 19.42
N LEU A 83 -65.45 14.66 20.45
CA LEU A 83 -65.19 14.97 21.85
C LEU A 83 -63.75 14.66 22.28
N GLY A 84 -63.22 13.48 21.92
CA GLY A 84 -61.87 13.08 22.30
C GLY A 84 -60.73 13.80 21.54
N ILE A 85 -61.02 14.37 20.37
CA ILE A 85 -60.01 15.04 19.52
C ILE A 85 -60.11 16.57 19.58
N MET A 86 -61.29 17.17 19.85
CA MET A 86 -61.49 18.60 19.60
C MET A 86 -61.81 19.48 20.82
N ASP A 87 -62.21 18.97 21.99
CA ASP A 87 -62.63 19.84 23.11
C ASP A 87 -62.41 19.20 24.49
N GLN A 88 -61.78 19.90 25.43
CA GLN A 88 -61.62 19.39 26.81
C GLN A 88 -62.81 19.74 27.74
N ASP A 89 -63.74 20.61 27.33
CA ASP A 89 -64.82 21.14 28.17
C ASP A 89 -66.25 20.78 27.67
N TYR A 90 -66.50 19.52 27.28
CA TYR A 90 -67.84 19.07 26.88
C TYR A 90 -68.57 18.25 27.96
N ASP A 91 -69.89 18.46 28.13
CA ASP A 91 -70.69 17.77 29.14
C ASP A 91 -71.12 16.36 28.68
N ILE A 92 -70.52 15.33 29.29
CA ILE A 92 -70.85 13.91 29.07
C ILE A 92 -72.36 13.64 29.27
N GLN A 93 -73.07 14.48 30.03
CA GLN A 93 -74.51 14.34 30.26
C GLN A 93 -75.33 14.60 28.99
N GLU A 94 -74.95 15.56 28.14
CA GLU A 94 -75.66 15.79 26.85
C GLU A 94 -75.52 14.61 25.90
N LEU A 95 -74.36 13.94 25.91
CA LEU A 95 -74.12 12.75 25.10
C LEU A 95 -74.98 11.57 25.57
N LEU A 96 -75.08 11.37 26.89
CA LEU A 96 -75.93 10.35 27.49
C LEU A 96 -77.42 10.59 27.17
N ASP A 97 -77.85 11.85 27.16
CA ASP A 97 -79.21 12.23 26.81
C ASP A 97 -79.50 12.01 25.31
N ALA A 98 -78.53 12.28 24.43
CA ALA A 98 -78.64 11.98 22.99
C ALA A 98 -78.69 10.47 22.71
N LEU A 99 -77.92 9.69 23.48
CA LEU A 99 -77.88 8.22 23.42
C LEU A 99 -79.22 7.56 23.79
N ASP A 100 -79.94 8.15 24.74
CA ASP A 100 -81.24 7.63 25.19
C ASP A 100 -82.35 7.81 24.12
N THR A 101 -82.11 8.68 23.12
CA THR A 101 -83.04 8.92 22.01
C THR A 101 -82.78 8.06 20.76
N GLU A 102 -81.69 7.29 20.71
CA GLU A 102 -81.33 6.44 19.55
C GLU A 102 -82.02 5.06 19.59
N PRO A 103 -82.97 4.78 18.67
CA PRO A 103 -83.66 3.50 18.67
C PRO A 103 -82.71 2.38 18.24
N ASN A 104 -82.57 1.37 19.12
CA ASN A 104 -81.76 0.16 18.96
C ASN A 104 -80.30 0.23 19.46
N VAL A 105 -79.93 1.24 20.24
CA VAL A 105 -78.65 1.26 20.95
C VAL A 105 -78.81 0.85 22.42
N ILE A 106 -77.82 0.15 22.98
CA ILE A 106 -77.70 -0.07 24.42
C ILE A 106 -77.06 1.19 25.03
N THR A 107 -77.83 1.96 25.81
CA THR A 107 -77.37 3.20 26.45
C THR A 107 -76.14 2.91 27.33
N PRO A 108 -74.98 3.53 27.07
CA PRO A 108 -73.79 3.39 27.91
C PRO A 108 -73.92 4.18 29.20
N THR A 109 -73.15 3.80 30.22
CA THR A 109 -72.97 4.66 31.41
C THR A 109 -71.92 5.75 31.15
N ARG A 110 -71.93 6.84 31.94
CA ARG A 110 -70.84 7.86 31.93
C ARG A 110 -69.46 7.21 31.95
N LYS A 111 -69.28 6.22 32.85
CA LYS A 111 -68.03 5.47 32.97
C LYS A 111 -67.67 4.68 31.70
N ASN A 112 -68.66 4.12 31.00
CA ASN A 112 -68.41 3.41 29.74
C ASN A 112 -67.88 4.37 28.65
N ILE A 113 -68.38 5.60 28.60
CA ILE A 113 -67.91 6.64 27.68
C ILE A 113 -66.49 7.08 28.05
N GLU A 114 -66.23 7.37 29.33
CA GLU A 114 -64.92 7.80 29.84
C GLU A 114 -63.84 6.74 29.58
N ASP A 115 -64.15 5.46 29.86
CA ASP A 115 -63.23 4.34 29.61
C ASP A 115 -62.93 4.17 28.12
N PHE A 116 -63.92 4.36 27.24
CA PHE A 116 -63.74 4.29 25.79
C PHE A 116 -62.83 5.42 25.29
N LEU A 117 -63.07 6.66 25.74
CA LEU A 117 -62.27 7.83 25.38
C LEU A 117 -60.83 7.72 25.86
N SER A 118 -60.60 7.16 27.05
CA SER A 118 -59.25 6.91 27.59
C SER A 118 -58.47 5.89 26.75
N ILE A 119 -59.11 4.76 26.39
CA ILE A 119 -58.51 3.75 25.52
C ILE A 119 -58.21 4.32 24.13
N PHE A 120 -59.16 5.08 23.57
CA PHE A 120 -58.99 5.72 22.28
C PHE A 120 -57.83 6.72 22.28
N LYS A 121 -57.73 7.56 23.32
CA LYS A 121 -56.65 8.55 23.46
C LYS A 121 -55.28 7.90 23.54
N ALA A 122 -55.14 6.82 24.31
CA ALA A 122 -53.88 6.09 24.40
C ALA A 122 -53.44 5.44 23.07
N GLU A 123 -54.38 4.91 22.29
CA GLU A 123 -54.08 4.33 20.96
C GLU A 123 -53.73 5.41 19.92
N VAL A 124 -54.27 6.62 20.06
CA VAL A 124 -53.93 7.78 19.21
C VAL A 124 -52.57 8.39 19.60
N GLU A 125 -52.26 8.49 20.90
CA GLU A 125 -50.97 8.98 21.43
C GLU A 125 -49.80 8.05 21.06
N ALA A 126 -50.06 6.75 20.89
CA ALA A 126 -49.06 5.78 20.45
C ALA A 126 -48.60 5.96 18.99
N ILE A 127 -49.30 6.79 18.19
CA ILE A 127 -48.94 7.11 16.82
C ILE A 127 -48.13 8.41 16.81
N THR A 128 -46.81 8.28 16.62
CA THR A 128 -45.84 9.40 16.59
C THR A 128 -46.14 10.48 15.54
N GLY A 129 -46.91 10.16 14.49
CA GLY A 129 -47.39 11.14 13.49
C GLY A 129 -48.56 12.02 13.95
N LEU A 130 -49.41 11.54 14.88
CA LEU A 130 -50.60 12.23 15.38
C LEU A 130 -50.30 13.12 16.61
N GLU A 131 -49.22 12.84 17.34
CA GLU A 131 -48.69 13.70 18.41
C GLU A 131 -48.40 15.13 17.88
N LYS A 132 -47.99 15.25 16.61
CA LYS A 132 -47.79 16.56 15.93
C LYS A 132 -49.09 17.35 15.70
N LEU A 133 -50.26 16.71 15.66
CA LEU A 133 -51.57 17.37 15.55
C LEU A 133 -52.07 17.84 16.93
N ALA A 134 -51.86 17.05 17.99
CA ALA A 134 -52.16 17.47 19.36
C ALA A 134 -51.25 18.62 19.83
N ILE A 135 -49.99 18.62 19.39
CA ILE A 135 -49.04 19.71 19.67
C ILE A 135 -49.39 20.97 18.86
N LYS A 136 -49.92 20.84 17.62
CA LYS A 136 -50.39 22.02 16.86
C LYS A 136 -51.67 22.67 17.41
N ALA A 137 -52.51 21.95 18.15
CA ALA A 137 -53.67 22.54 18.84
C ALA A 137 -53.24 23.37 20.06
N ASN A 138 -52.20 22.95 20.79
CA ASN A 138 -51.63 23.76 21.88
C ASN A 138 -50.75 24.92 21.37
N TYR A 139 -50.16 24.81 20.18
CA TYR A 139 -49.58 25.99 19.51
C TYR A 139 -50.66 26.94 18.98
N GLN A 140 -51.87 26.47 18.71
CA GLN A 140 -53.00 27.38 18.47
C GLN A 140 -53.40 28.10 19.74
N GLU A 141 -53.30 27.55 20.95
CA GLU A 141 -53.51 28.34 22.18
C GLU A 141 -52.44 29.41 22.39
N GLU A 142 -51.16 29.16 22.07
CA GLU A 142 -50.12 30.19 22.13
C GLU A 142 -50.20 31.21 20.99
N ILE A 143 -50.55 30.80 19.76
CA ILE A 143 -50.84 31.70 18.64
C ILE A 143 -52.18 32.43 18.87
N PHE A 144 -53.11 31.86 19.63
CA PHE A 144 -54.38 32.48 20.07
C PHE A 144 -54.18 33.31 21.33
N LEU A 145 -53.14 33.10 22.13
CA LEU A 145 -52.67 33.97 23.22
C LEU A 145 -51.86 35.14 22.68
N ILE A 146 -51.07 34.93 21.62
CA ILE A 146 -50.35 35.98 20.89
C ILE A 146 -51.33 36.74 20.00
N SER A 147 -52.30 36.07 19.37
CA SER A 147 -53.44 36.70 18.68
C SER A 147 -54.44 37.27 19.66
N ARG A 148 -54.57 36.82 20.92
CA ARG A 148 -55.29 37.55 22.00
C ARG A 148 -54.47 38.70 22.53
N LYS A 149 -53.14 38.69 22.49
CA LYS A 149 -52.31 39.85 22.86
C LYS A 149 -52.33 40.89 21.75
N LEU A 150 -52.32 40.48 20.48
CA LEU A 150 -52.54 41.33 19.31
C LEU A 150 -54.00 41.79 19.23
N ALA A 151 -54.98 40.90 19.35
CA ALA A 151 -56.40 41.24 19.43
C ALA A 151 -56.77 41.93 20.74
N ALA A 152 -55.98 41.87 21.82
CA ALA A 152 -56.18 42.71 23.01
C ALA A 152 -55.47 44.06 22.87
N ILE A 153 -54.50 44.21 21.98
CA ILE A 153 -53.93 45.50 21.61
C ILE A 153 -54.82 46.17 20.55
N GLU A 154 -55.27 45.43 19.52
CA GLU A 154 -56.34 45.80 18.58
C GLU A 154 -57.65 46.06 19.33
N SER A 155 -58.09 45.19 20.24
CA SER A 155 -59.28 45.41 21.07
C SER A 155 -59.07 46.54 22.08
N LYS A 156 -57.88 46.82 22.61
CA LYS A 156 -57.65 48.02 23.45
C LYS A 156 -57.56 49.30 22.63
N LEU A 157 -57.09 49.22 21.38
CA LEU A 157 -57.17 50.31 20.42
C LEU A 157 -58.64 50.53 20.00
N GLU A 158 -59.36 49.47 19.68
CA GLU A 158 -60.79 49.49 19.34
C GLU A 158 -61.66 49.91 20.51
N HIS A 159 -61.41 49.45 21.75
CA HIS A 159 -62.10 49.94 22.95
C HIS A 159 -61.74 51.38 23.29
N ALA A 160 -60.53 51.85 22.97
CA ALA A 160 -60.17 53.25 23.09
C ALA A 160 -60.83 54.12 22.00
N PHE A 161 -61.22 53.52 20.86
CA PHE A 161 -61.95 54.15 19.76
C PHE A 161 -63.48 54.08 19.93
N ASP A 162 -64.02 53.06 20.60
CA ASP A 162 -65.47 52.81 20.72
C ASP A 162 -66.19 53.77 21.68
N GLU A 163 -65.46 54.61 22.44
CA GLU A 163 -66.07 55.57 23.38
C GLU A 163 -66.26 57.00 22.84
N TYR A 164 -65.82 57.37 21.62
CA TYR A 164 -65.94 58.77 21.15
C TYR A 164 -66.18 58.97 19.64
N SER A 165 -66.97 60.00 19.29
CA SER A 165 -67.25 60.41 17.90
C SER A 165 -66.29 61.48 17.37
N ALA A 166 -65.73 61.27 16.15
CA ALA A 166 -65.57 62.22 15.02
C ALA A 166 -64.40 61.81 14.09
N ASP A 167 -64.57 61.99 12.77
CA ASP A 167 -63.68 61.66 11.62
C ASP A 167 -62.14 61.70 11.81
N LEU A 168 -61.61 62.52 12.72
CA LEU A 168 -60.17 62.70 12.94
C LEU A 168 -59.49 61.42 13.51
N GLU A 169 -60.19 60.69 14.37
CA GLU A 169 -59.67 59.46 15.00
C GLU A 169 -59.67 58.26 14.04
N MET A 170 -60.62 58.22 13.10
CA MET A 170 -60.64 57.20 12.03
C MET A 170 -59.45 57.39 11.06
N GLN A 171 -59.03 58.63 10.81
CA GLN A 171 -57.81 58.91 10.05
C GLN A 171 -56.55 58.43 10.78
N TRP A 172 -56.48 58.60 12.11
CA TRP A 172 -55.38 58.05 12.92
C TRP A 172 -55.40 56.51 12.96
N LYS A 173 -56.58 55.89 13.07
CA LYS A 173 -56.75 54.42 12.97
C LYS A 173 -56.26 53.90 11.62
N ASN A 174 -56.71 54.49 10.51
CA ASN A 174 -56.26 54.09 9.16
C ASN A 174 -54.74 54.23 8.97
N ARG A 175 -54.11 55.27 9.55
CA ARG A 175 -52.65 55.45 9.52
C ARG A 175 -51.94 54.40 10.37
N LEU A 176 -52.49 54.02 11.52
CA LEU A 176 -51.98 52.95 12.37
C LEU A 176 -52.15 51.57 11.70
N ASP A 177 -53.28 51.31 11.04
CA ASP A 177 -53.50 50.08 10.26
C ASP A 177 -52.51 49.97 9.10
N THR A 178 -52.25 51.09 8.42
CA THR A 178 -51.22 51.18 7.37
C THR A 178 -49.82 50.93 7.95
N TYR A 179 -49.52 51.47 9.13
CA TYR A 179 -48.28 51.19 9.85
C TYR A 179 -48.15 49.69 10.17
N VAL A 180 -49.19 49.07 10.73
CA VAL A 180 -49.20 47.64 11.08
C VAL A 180 -49.00 46.78 9.84
N ALA A 181 -49.69 47.08 8.74
CA ALA A 181 -49.51 46.38 7.47
C ALA A 181 -48.09 46.54 6.91
N THR A 182 -47.52 47.75 7.00
CA THR A 182 -46.15 48.05 6.55
C THR A 182 -45.10 47.31 7.38
N LEU A 183 -45.29 47.24 8.70
CA LEU A 183 -44.40 46.52 9.59
C LEU A 183 -44.51 44.99 9.39
N LYS A 184 -45.72 44.46 9.20
CA LYS A 184 -45.95 43.05 8.81
C LYS A 184 -45.27 42.70 7.48
N ALA A 185 -45.16 43.67 6.57
CA ALA A 185 -44.42 43.54 5.31
C ALA A 185 -42.89 43.73 5.45
N PHE A 186 -42.33 43.70 6.67
CA PHE A 186 -40.89 43.87 6.94
C PHE A 186 -40.29 45.18 6.40
N LYS A 187 -41.03 46.28 6.53
CA LYS A 187 -40.60 47.63 6.13
C LYS A 187 -40.47 48.58 7.34
N PRO A 188 -39.52 48.33 8.27
CA PRO A 188 -39.41 49.07 9.53
C PRO A 188 -39.03 50.55 9.35
N GLU A 189 -38.30 50.92 8.29
CA GLU A 189 -37.94 52.32 8.02
C GLU A 189 -39.17 53.09 7.54
N THR A 190 -39.94 52.51 6.61
CA THR A 190 -41.22 53.10 6.17
C THR A 190 -42.23 53.13 7.31
N ALA A 191 -42.31 52.08 8.13
CA ALA A 191 -43.18 52.03 9.30
C ALA A 191 -42.80 53.10 10.35
N LEU A 192 -41.50 53.31 10.59
CA LEU A 192 -41.01 54.39 11.47
C LEU A 192 -41.41 55.77 10.94
N LYS A 193 -41.26 56.03 9.63
CA LYS A 193 -41.69 57.28 8.99
C LYS A 193 -43.20 57.51 9.11
N LEU A 194 -44.01 56.47 9.02
CA LEU A 194 -45.46 56.56 9.26
C LEU A 194 -45.77 56.94 10.71
N LEU A 195 -45.04 56.40 11.70
CA LEU A 195 -45.17 56.79 13.11
C LEU A 195 -44.66 58.22 13.36
N ASP A 196 -43.57 58.64 12.72
CA ASP A 196 -43.09 60.03 12.75
C ASP A 196 -44.15 61.00 12.23
N ALA A 197 -44.69 60.74 11.05
CA ALA A 197 -45.74 61.56 10.45
C ALA A 197 -47.02 61.59 11.30
N LEU A 198 -47.36 60.47 11.95
CA LEU A 198 -48.49 60.41 12.87
C LEU A 198 -48.24 61.29 14.11
N VAL A 199 -47.05 61.20 14.73
CA VAL A 199 -46.66 62.02 15.89
C VAL A 199 -46.65 63.52 15.54
N GLU A 200 -46.13 63.89 14.36
CA GLU A 200 -46.16 65.29 13.90
C GLU A 200 -47.60 65.79 13.68
N SER A 201 -48.49 64.95 13.13
CA SER A 201 -49.89 65.34 12.92
C SER A 201 -50.65 65.66 14.22
N PHE A 202 -50.20 65.17 15.37
CA PHE A 202 -50.77 65.52 16.67
C PHE A 202 -50.46 66.96 17.10
N LYS A 203 -49.37 67.57 16.60
CA LYS A 203 -49.01 68.96 16.92
C LYS A 203 -49.91 69.97 16.23
N GLU A 204 -50.44 69.62 15.07
CA GLU A 204 -51.32 70.48 14.25
C GLU A 204 -52.82 70.26 14.55
N SER A 205 -53.15 69.23 15.35
CA SER A 205 -54.51 68.87 15.74
C SER A 205 -55.05 69.68 16.91
N THR A 206 -56.31 70.11 16.84
CA THR A 206 -57.02 70.77 17.96
C THR A 206 -57.46 69.78 19.06
N LYS A 207 -57.49 68.47 18.78
CA LYS A 207 -57.68 67.40 19.77
C LYS A 207 -56.36 66.68 20.04
N GLN A 208 -56.02 66.49 21.32
CA GLN A 208 -54.82 65.78 21.75
C GLN A 208 -55.09 64.28 21.95
N PRO A 209 -54.19 63.38 21.52
CA PRO A 209 -54.35 61.94 21.72
C PRO A 209 -54.22 61.56 23.20
N GLN A 210 -54.89 60.48 23.60
CA GLN A 210 -54.77 59.94 24.96
C GLN A 210 -53.33 59.50 25.27
N GLN A 211 -52.92 59.61 26.54
CA GLN A 211 -51.56 59.21 26.96
C GLN A 211 -51.24 57.75 26.66
N LYS A 212 -52.21 56.83 26.81
CA LYS A 212 -52.03 55.41 26.46
C LYS A 212 -51.69 55.19 24.98
N LEU A 213 -52.35 55.92 24.08
CA LEU A 213 -52.07 55.87 22.64
C LEU A 213 -50.67 56.42 22.34
N LEU A 214 -50.27 57.52 22.97
CA LEU A 214 -48.90 58.05 22.86
C LEU A 214 -47.87 57.05 23.38
N GLY A 215 -48.13 56.39 24.51
CA GLY A 215 -47.29 55.32 25.06
C GLY A 215 -47.10 54.18 24.04
N ALA A 216 -48.19 53.69 23.45
CA ALA A 216 -48.14 52.66 22.41
C ALA A 216 -47.34 53.10 21.16
N ILE A 217 -47.55 54.33 20.67
CA ILE A 217 -46.81 54.86 19.52
C ILE A 217 -45.31 54.95 19.80
N TRP A 218 -44.91 55.49 20.96
CA TRP A 218 -43.50 55.58 21.35
C TRP A 218 -42.86 54.19 21.54
N PHE A 219 -43.62 53.23 22.07
CA PHE A 219 -43.17 51.85 22.18
C PHE A 219 -42.89 51.25 20.80
N GLN A 220 -43.81 51.43 19.86
CA GLN A 220 -43.68 50.95 18.49
C GLN A 220 -42.56 51.64 17.70
N ARG A 221 -42.30 52.94 17.97
CA ARG A 221 -41.11 53.63 17.46
C ARG A 221 -39.83 52.99 18.00
N GLY A 222 -39.80 52.69 19.31
CA GLY A 222 -38.70 51.98 19.95
C GLY A 222 -38.43 50.63 19.27
N ALA A 223 -39.48 49.89 18.93
CA ALA A 223 -39.37 48.62 18.21
C ALA A 223 -38.80 48.77 16.80
N CYS A 224 -39.30 49.71 16.01
CA CYS A 224 -38.79 49.97 14.66
C CYS A 224 -37.32 50.42 14.68
N LEU A 225 -36.96 51.35 15.57
CA LEU A 225 -35.58 51.83 15.74
C LEU A 225 -34.62 50.72 16.17
N LYS A 226 -35.09 49.77 17.01
CA LYS A 226 -34.30 48.60 17.41
C LYS A 226 -33.97 47.71 16.22
N ILE A 227 -34.97 47.44 15.36
CA ILE A 227 -34.82 46.63 14.15
C ILE A 227 -33.85 47.29 13.15
N LEU A 228 -33.89 48.63 13.05
CA LEU A 228 -33.00 49.43 12.20
C LEU A 228 -31.60 49.64 12.81
N ASN A 229 -31.25 48.94 13.90
CA ASN A 229 -29.98 49.05 14.60
C ASN A 229 -29.65 50.47 15.13
N ARG A 230 -30.68 51.28 15.45
CA ARG A 230 -30.57 52.61 16.06
C ARG A 230 -30.79 52.54 17.57
N ALA A 231 -29.89 51.83 18.25
CA ALA A 231 -30.06 51.38 19.63
C ALA A 231 -30.31 52.50 20.65
N GLU A 232 -29.52 53.57 20.63
CA GLU A 232 -29.67 54.68 21.60
C GLU A 232 -31.04 55.38 21.45
N GLU A 233 -31.47 55.64 20.22
CA GLU A 233 -32.77 56.24 19.92
C GLU A 233 -33.93 55.32 20.30
N SER A 234 -33.77 54.01 20.07
CA SER A 234 -34.72 52.98 20.50
C SER A 234 -34.90 53.00 22.03
N HIS A 235 -33.80 53.03 22.79
CA HIS A 235 -33.84 53.11 24.25
C HIS A 235 -34.53 54.38 24.74
N LYS A 236 -34.22 55.54 24.15
CA LYS A 236 -34.91 56.81 24.46
C LYS A 236 -36.41 56.73 24.16
N ALA A 237 -36.81 56.09 23.06
CA ALA A 237 -38.21 55.91 22.71
C ALA A 237 -38.95 55.00 23.71
N TYR A 238 -38.34 53.91 24.19
CA TYR A 238 -38.94 53.05 25.22
C TYR A 238 -39.07 53.75 26.58
N VAL A 239 -38.07 54.53 27.00
CA VAL A 239 -38.18 55.36 28.21
C VAL A 239 -39.31 56.38 28.07
N LYS A 240 -39.46 56.98 26.89
CA LYS A 240 -40.56 57.92 26.60
C LYS A 240 -41.92 57.24 26.59
N ALA A 241 -42.02 56.01 26.07
CA ALA A 241 -43.24 55.21 26.10
C ALA A 241 -43.71 54.94 27.54
N TYR A 242 -42.78 54.54 28.42
CA TYR A 242 -43.06 54.36 29.86
C TYR A 242 -43.48 55.67 30.54
N GLY A 243 -42.93 56.81 30.12
CA GLY A 243 -43.35 58.12 30.61
C GLY A 243 -44.83 58.43 30.40
N TYR A 244 -45.43 57.91 29.31
CA TYR A 244 -46.84 58.11 28.96
C TYR A 244 -47.78 56.99 29.45
N ASP A 245 -47.28 55.76 29.59
CA ASP A 245 -48.04 54.62 30.07
C ASP A 245 -47.20 53.81 31.07
N ARG A 246 -47.32 54.16 32.35
CA ARG A 246 -46.58 53.52 33.46
C ARG A 246 -47.25 52.24 33.97
N ASP A 247 -48.54 52.09 33.68
CA ASP A 247 -49.35 50.96 34.13
C ASP A 247 -49.18 49.74 33.22
N SER A 248 -48.70 49.94 31.99
CA SER A 248 -48.38 48.86 31.07
C SER A 248 -47.11 48.10 31.51
N PRO A 249 -47.21 46.76 31.76
CA PRO A 249 -46.05 45.95 32.10
C PRO A 249 -44.97 45.98 31.01
N HIS A 250 -45.37 46.01 29.73
CA HIS A 250 -44.45 45.94 28.60
C HIS A 250 -43.61 47.21 28.42
N THR A 251 -44.19 48.40 28.63
CA THR A 251 -43.42 49.65 28.59
C THR A 251 -42.44 49.72 29.75
N ARG A 252 -42.83 49.19 30.92
CA ARG A 252 -41.97 49.11 32.11
C ARG A 252 -40.79 48.15 31.93
N GLU A 253 -41.03 46.97 31.39
CA GLU A 253 -39.99 45.98 31.05
C GLU A 253 -38.95 46.58 30.10
N GLN A 254 -39.38 47.16 28.97
CA GLN A 254 -38.46 47.77 28.01
C GLN A 254 -37.77 49.00 28.57
N ALA A 255 -38.42 49.79 29.42
CA ALA A 255 -37.81 50.94 30.08
C ALA A 255 -36.75 50.53 31.11
N ALA A 256 -36.96 49.47 31.90
CA ALA A 256 -35.96 48.96 32.84
C ALA A 256 -34.66 48.59 32.11
N PHE A 257 -34.78 47.89 30.99
CA PHE A 257 -33.64 47.55 30.11
C PHE A 257 -33.02 48.77 29.42
N ALA A 258 -33.85 49.70 28.94
CA ALA A 258 -33.38 50.94 28.33
C ALA A 258 -32.62 51.84 29.31
N TYR A 259 -33.07 51.97 30.57
CA TYR A 259 -32.36 52.74 31.60
C TYR A 259 -30.99 52.14 31.90
N TYR A 260 -30.87 50.81 31.97
CA TYR A 260 -29.57 50.16 32.12
C TYR A 260 -28.64 50.53 30.94
N LYS A 261 -29.13 50.41 29.71
CA LYS A 261 -28.36 50.72 28.49
C LYS A 261 -28.04 52.19 28.28
N LEU A 262 -28.81 53.10 28.86
CA LEU A 262 -28.55 54.54 28.86
C LEU A 262 -27.62 54.98 30.01
N GLY A 263 -27.10 54.05 30.82
CA GLY A 263 -26.20 54.37 31.93
C GLY A 263 -26.90 54.91 33.18
N GLU A 264 -28.18 54.59 33.38
CA GLU A 264 -28.97 54.98 34.56
C GLU A 264 -29.31 53.76 35.46
N PRO A 265 -28.31 53.07 36.04
CA PRO A 265 -28.50 51.78 36.71
C PRO A 265 -29.44 51.84 37.91
N ALA A 266 -29.49 52.96 38.65
CA ALA A 266 -30.38 53.12 39.79
C ALA A 266 -31.87 53.12 39.39
N LYS A 267 -32.21 53.69 38.22
CA LYS A 267 -33.59 53.64 37.70
C LYS A 267 -33.92 52.26 37.14
N ALA A 268 -32.95 51.61 36.51
CA ALA A 268 -33.08 50.23 36.05
C ALA A 268 -33.32 49.27 37.23
N GLU A 269 -32.54 49.40 38.32
CA GLU A 269 -32.67 48.59 39.53
C GLU A 269 -34.05 48.77 40.18
N ALA A 270 -34.50 50.03 40.34
CA ALA A 270 -35.81 50.32 40.92
C ALA A 270 -36.96 49.66 40.13
N LEU A 271 -36.94 49.77 38.80
CA LEU A 271 -37.95 49.13 37.95
C LEU A 271 -37.79 47.61 37.90
N GLY A 272 -36.57 47.08 37.88
CA GLY A 272 -36.29 45.66 37.93
C GLY A 272 -36.81 45.01 39.21
N LYS A 273 -36.62 45.67 40.36
CA LYS A 273 -37.19 45.24 41.63
C LYS A 273 -38.72 45.28 41.60
N GLN A 274 -39.31 46.37 41.10
CA GLN A 274 -40.75 46.48 40.97
C GLN A 274 -41.34 45.34 40.10
N LEU A 275 -40.69 44.99 38.99
CA LEU A 275 -41.12 43.88 38.13
C LEU A 275 -41.07 42.53 38.86
N LEU A 276 -40.04 42.29 39.69
CA LEU A 276 -39.91 41.08 40.48
C LEU A 276 -40.86 41.02 41.70
N ASP A 277 -41.20 42.18 42.29
CA ASP A 277 -42.15 42.29 43.38
C ASP A 277 -43.59 42.01 42.89
N GLU A 278 -43.92 42.41 41.65
CA GLU A 278 -45.22 42.15 41.01
C GLU A 278 -45.32 40.72 40.44
N ASP A 279 -44.25 40.22 39.82
CA ASP A 279 -44.13 38.87 39.29
C ASP A 279 -42.72 38.31 39.55
N GLY A 280 -42.60 37.43 40.55
CA GLY A 280 -41.33 36.79 40.92
C GLY A 280 -40.70 35.94 39.82
N TYR A 281 -41.44 35.63 38.74
CA TYR A 281 -40.94 34.92 37.56
C TYR A 281 -40.67 35.86 36.36
N ASN A 282 -40.75 37.18 36.52
CA ASN A 282 -40.55 38.11 35.40
C ASN A 282 -39.13 38.01 34.80
N PRO A 283 -38.96 37.62 33.52
CA PRO A 283 -37.65 37.41 32.91
C PRO A 283 -36.79 38.67 32.87
N VAL A 284 -37.40 39.84 32.59
CA VAL A 284 -36.68 41.11 32.46
C VAL A 284 -36.20 41.63 33.81
N GLY A 285 -37.01 41.48 34.86
CA GLY A 285 -36.59 41.79 36.23
C GLY A 285 -35.33 41.01 36.63
N TRP A 286 -35.29 39.71 36.33
CA TRP A 286 -34.12 38.86 36.57
C TRP A 286 -32.91 39.23 35.70
N VAL A 287 -33.11 39.60 34.41
CA VAL A 287 -32.03 40.10 33.54
C VAL A 287 -31.37 41.33 34.16
N ILE A 288 -32.14 42.32 34.61
CA ILE A 288 -31.59 43.54 35.23
C ILE A 288 -30.80 43.22 36.51
N LYS A 289 -31.35 42.33 37.35
CA LYS A 289 -30.67 41.89 38.58
C LYS A 289 -29.32 41.20 38.27
N CYS A 290 -29.27 40.34 37.25
CA CYS A 290 -28.02 39.70 36.82
C CYS A 290 -27.03 40.68 36.19
N LEU A 291 -27.51 41.65 35.41
CA LEU A 291 -26.66 42.64 34.73
C LEU A 291 -26.00 43.63 35.69
N LEU A 292 -26.68 43.99 36.78
CA LEU A 292 -26.18 44.89 37.84
C LEU A 292 -25.22 44.20 38.82
N ALA A 293 -25.10 42.87 38.79
CA ALA A 293 -24.16 42.13 39.63
C ALA A 293 -22.71 42.37 39.17
N THR A 294 -21.81 42.70 40.10
CA THR A 294 -20.39 43.00 39.82
C THR A 294 -19.46 41.87 40.29
N GLY A 295 -18.39 41.59 39.54
CA GLY A 295 -17.40 40.56 39.89
C GLY A 295 -17.93 39.12 39.83
N GLN A 296 -17.48 38.25 40.76
CA GLN A 296 -17.87 36.83 40.83
C GLN A 296 -19.35 36.58 41.22
N ASP A 297 -20.14 37.64 41.48
CA ASP A 297 -21.54 37.50 41.90
C ASP A 297 -22.48 37.03 40.78
N LEU A 298 -22.09 37.05 39.50
CA LEU A 298 -22.99 36.65 38.41
C LEU A 298 -23.38 35.16 38.46
N ILE A 299 -22.44 34.24 38.70
CA ILE A 299 -22.76 32.79 38.84
C ILE A 299 -23.74 32.59 40.00
N ARG A 300 -23.50 33.26 41.13
CA ARG A 300 -24.37 33.21 42.30
C ARG A 300 -25.77 33.75 41.98
N MET A 301 -25.85 34.92 41.34
CA MET A 301 -27.12 35.55 40.95
C MET A 301 -27.90 34.69 39.95
N VAL A 302 -27.24 34.09 38.96
CA VAL A 302 -27.87 33.14 38.04
C VAL A 302 -28.39 31.91 38.78
N GLY A 303 -27.67 31.46 39.82
CA GLY A 303 -28.11 30.41 40.73
C GLY A 303 -29.42 30.73 41.47
N GLU A 304 -29.67 32.01 41.78
CA GLU A 304 -30.90 32.50 42.41
C GLU A 304 -32.09 32.59 41.43
N VAL A 305 -31.85 32.63 40.12
CA VAL A 305 -32.92 32.72 39.10
C VAL A 305 -33.75 31.43 39.10
N PRO A 306 -35.09 31.49 39.20
CA PRO A 306 -35.95 30.31 39.15
C PRO A 306 -35.72 29.46 37.89
N ALA A 307 -35.81 28.13 38.01
CA ALA A 307 -35.49 27.22 36.91
C ALA A 307 -36.33 27.45 35.64
N ILE A 308 -37.60 27.84 35.79
CA ILE A 308 -38.50 28.17 34.68
C ILE A 308 -38.03 29.42 33.91
N VAL A 309 -37.59 30.46 34.63
CA VAL A 309 -37.05 31.71 34.05
C VAL A 309 -35.68 31.46 33.43
N ARG A 310 -34.83 30.65 34.08
CA ARG A 310 -33.50 30.29 33.57
C ARG A 310 -33.57 29.53 32.24
N LYS A 311 -34.71 28.89 31.92
CA LYS A 311 -34.98 28.22 30.64
C LYS A 311 -35.64 29.13 29.59
N ASP A 312 -36.18 30.27 30.01
CA ASP A 312 -36.89 31.20 29.12
C ASP A 312 -35.90 31.99 28.23
N LEU A 313 -36.17 32.00 26.92
CA LEU A 313 -35.39 32.77 25.95
C LEU A 313 -35.46 34.29 26.21
N SER A 314 -36.54 34.77 26.83
CA SER A 314 -36.75 36.17 27.23
C SER A 314 -35.80 36.59 28.37
N PHE A 315 -35.23 35.63 29.10
CA PHE A 315 -34.14 35.86 30.06
C PHE A 315 -32.77 35.66 29.40
N ARG A 316 -32.57 34.53 28.71
CA ARG A 316 -31.26 34.12 28.15
C ARG A 316 -30.73 35.10 27.10
N ILE A 317 -31.56 35.45 26.12
CA ILE A 317 -31.14 36.22 24.95
C ILE A 317 -30.70 37.64 25.34
N PRO A 318 -31.49 38.42 26.11
CA PRO A 318 -31.07 39.77 26.49
C PRO A 318 -29.81 39.76 27.36
N LEU A 319 -29.72 38.86 28.35
CA LEU A 319 -28.57 38.75 29.25
C LEU A 319 -27.27 38.48 28.46
N GLN A 320 -27.29 37.47 27.58
CA GLN A 320 -26.12 37.11 26.77
C GLN A 320 -25.75 38.21 25.77
N ASN A 321 -26.73 38.80 25.09
CA ASN A 321 -26.48 39.87 24.12
C ASN A 321 -25.83 41.09 24.77
N VAL A 322 -26.25 41.46 25.99
CA VAL A 322 -25.66 42.59 26.71
C VAL A 322 -24.21 42.33 27.07
N ILE A 323 -23.90 41.19 27.70
CA ILE A 323 -22.55 40.86 28.14
C ILE A 323 -21.61 40.71 26.93
N ASN A 324 -22.10 40.13 25.83
CA ASN A 324 -21.34 40.02 24.59
C ASN A 324 -21.07 41.39 23.94
N MET A 325 -22.02 42.33 23.99
CA MET A 325 -21.80 43.71 23.51
C MET A 325 -20.80 44.49 24.36
N GLU A 326 -20.74 44.20 25.67
CA GLU A 326 -19.77 44.78 26.62
C GLU A 326 -18.36 44.20 26.45
N ARG A 327 -18.21 43.10 25.69
CA ARG A 327 -16.96 42.36 25.48
C ARG A 327 -16.31 41.87 26.78
N ASP A 328 -17.14 41.49 27.74
CA ASP A 328 -16.71 40.95 29.03
C ASP A 328 -16.56 39.42 28.95
N GLU A 329 -15.36 38.98 28.55
CA GLU A 329 -15.05 37.56 28.35
C GLU A 329 -15.17 36.73 29.64
N GLU A 330 -14.88 37.34 30.80
CA GLU A 330 -14.97 36.67 32.10
C GLU A 330 -16.44 36.36 32.45
N ARG A 331 -17.33 37.35 32.32
CA ARG A 331 -18.77 37.14 32.55
C ARG A 331 -19.39 36.21 31.52
N MET A 332 -18.90 36.20 30.27
CA MET A 332 -19.31 35.23 29.26
C MET A 332 -18.92 33.80 29.65
N ALA A 333 -17.71 33.58 30.15
CA ALA A 333 -17.27 32.28 30.66
C ALA A 333 -18.12 31.82 31.85
N GLN A 334 -18.46 32.75 32.76
CA GLN A 334 -19.33 32.48 33.92
C GLN A 334 -20.75 32.05 33.48
N LEU A 335 -21.35 32.66 32.45
CA LEU A 335 -22.63 32.22 31.90
C LEU A 335 -22.58 30.81 31.30
N PHE A 336 -21.47 30.47 30.64
CA PHE A 336 -21.25 29.14 30.07
C PHE A 336 -21.17 28.07 31.16
N VAL A 337 -20.42 28.33 32.23
CA VAL A 337 -20.33 27.45 33.41
C VAL A 337 -21.69 27.31 34.10
N ALA A 338 -22.50 28.36 34.15
CA ALA A 338 -23.81 28.36 34.80
C ALA A 338 -24.93 27.67 33.97
N GLY A 339 -24.63 27.17 32.77
CA GLY A 339 -25.59 26.42 31.94
C GLY A 339 -26.77 27.24 31.42
N VAL A 340 -26.59 28.55 31.25
CA VAL A 340 -27.65 29.46 30.79
C VAL A 340 -27.81 29.42 29.26
N ASN A 341 -26.75 29.10 28.52
CA ASN A 341 -26.78 29.11 27.06
C ASN A 341 -27.51 27.86 26.51
N PRO A 342 -28.46 28.02 25.57
CA PRO A 342 -29.09 26.90 24.87
C PRO A 342 -28.11 26.23 23.90
N GLY A 343 -28.35 24.95 23.61
CA GLY A 343 -27.68 24.25 22.50
C GLY A 343 -28.53 24.29 21.23
N TYR A 344 -27.94 23.96 20.08
CA TYR A 344 -28.66 23.95 18.80
C TYR A 344 -29.89 23.01 18.78
N LYS A 345 -29.91 21.99 19.64
CA LYS A 345 -31.02 21.04 19.78
C LYS A 345 -32.26 21.64 20.46
N ASP A 346 -32.10 22.76 21.16
CA ASP A 346 -33.21 23.48 21.79
C ASP A 346 -33.98 24.35 20.77
N TYR A 347 -33.52 24.43 19.52
CA TYR A 347 -34.15 25.20 18.46
C TYR A 347 -35.43 24.52 17.95
N VAL A 348 -36.51 25.28 17.90
CA VAL A 348 -37.78 24.88 17.28
C VAL A 348 -38.03 25.79 16.09
N ALA A 349 -38.24 25.20 14.92
CA ALA A 349 -38.52 25.94 13.70
C ALA A 349 -39.87 26.69 13.82
N GLU A 350 -39.81 28.02 13.73
CA GLU A 350 -40.97 28.91 13.70
C GLU A 350 -40.94 29.80 12.45
N GLU A 351 -42.09 30.38 12.09
CA GLU A 351 -42.17 31.37 11.01
C GLU A 351 -41.39 32.63 11.40
N ILE A 352 -40.58 33.15 10.48
CA ILE A 352 -39.76 34.34 10.73
C ILE A 352 -40.65 35.58 10.54
N THR A 353 -40.92 36.26 11.64
CA THR A 353 -41.73 37.48 11.71
C THR A 353 -40.88 38.64 12.23
N ILE A 354 -41.38 39.87 12.08
CA ILE A 354 -40.70 41.06 12.58
C ILE A 354 -40.47 41.01 14.10
N ASN A 355 -41.31 40.25 14.83
CA ASN A 355 -41.25 40.13 16.28
C ASN A 355 -40.21 39.12 16.77
N ASN A 356 -39.86 38.11 15.96
CA ASN A 356 -38.89 37.08 16.34
C ASN A 356 -37.59 37.11 15.51
N ILE A 357 -37.44 38.01 14.54
CA ILE A 357 -36.23 38.10 13.70
C ILE A 357 -34.93 38.19 14.52
N GLY A 358 -34.94 38.94 15.62
CA GLY A 358 -33.78 39.01 16.53
C GLY A 358 -33.48 37.67 17.24
N ARG A 359 -34.52 36.89 17.55
CA ARG A 359 -34.40 35.53 18.12
C ARG A 359 -33.84 34.56 17.08
N GLN A 360 -34.26 34.68 15.83
CA GLN A 360 -33.77 33.85 14.73
C GLN A 360 -32.28 34.13 14.45
N GLY A 361 -31.87 35.40 14.45
CA GLY A 361 -30.46 35.77 14.38
C GLY A 361 -29.63 35.25 15.57
N TYR A 362 -30.21 35.21 16.77
CA TYR A 362 -29.57 34.59 17.94
C TYR A 362 -29.35 33.08 17.74
N TRP A 363 -30.34 32.36 17.23
CA TRP A 363 -30.20 30.93 16.94
C TRP A 363 -29.09 30.66 15.91
N ILE A 364 -28.98 31.46 14.85
CA ILE A 364 -27.87 31.34 13.87
C ILE A 364 -26.51 31.41 14.58
N ASN A 365 -26.34 32.32 15.56
CA ASN A 365 -25.11 32.42 16.34
C ASN A 365 -24.87 31.20 17.25
N ILE A 366 -25.92 30.62 17.83
CA ILE A 366 -25.82 29.38 18.63
C ILE A 366 -25.40 28.20 17.75
N PHE A 367 -26.04 28.03 16.58
CA PHE A 367 -25.64 27.02 15.60
C PHE A 367 -24.17 27.17 15.19
N PHE A 368 -23.73 28.41 14.94
CA PHE A 368 -22.32 28.69 14.64
C PHE A 368 -21.42 28.29 15.81
N HIS A 369 -21.71 28.75 17.02
CA HIS A 369 -20.92 28.41 18.21
C HIS A 369 -20.80 26.88 18.40
N ASP A 370 -21.90 26.13 18.31
CA ASP A 370 -21.89 24.67 18.44
C ASP A 370 -21.15 23.97 17.28
N TYR A 371 -21.14 24.58 16.09
CA TYR A 371 -20.33 24.09 14.98
C TYR A 371 -18.82 24.23 15.26
N PHE A 372 -18.37 25.34 15.86
CA PHE A 372 -16.95 25.54 16.18
C PHE A 372 -16.52 24.89 17.49
N LYS A 373 -17.47 24.60 18.38
CA LYS A 373 -17.20 23.90 19.64
C LYS A 373 -16.58 22.53 19.33
N ASN A 374 -15.33 22.35 19.75
CA ASN A 374 -14.50 21.16 19.49
C ASN A 374 -14.30 20.85 17.99
N LEU A 375 -14.26 21.87 17.13
CA LEU A 375 -13.98 21.65 15.71
C LEU A 375 -12.50 21.27 15.51
N PHE A 376 -12.27 20.05 15.03
CA PHE A 376 -11.00 19.66 14.42
C PHE A 376 -11.10 19.88 12.91
N PHE A 377 -10.14 20.56 12.32
CA PHE A 377 -10.09 20.77 10.87
C PHE A 377 -9.45 19.53 10.22
N ASP A 378 -10.26 18.76 9.51
CA ASP A 378 -9.76 17.76 8.58
C ASP A 378 -9.43 18.46 7.25
N PHE A 379 -8.23 18.23 6.74
CA PHE A 379 -7.78 18.78 5.45
C PHE A 379 -8.11 17.82 4.29
N ASN A 380 -8.51 16.59 4.57
CA ASN A 380 -8.88 15.62 3.53
C ASN A 380 -10.38 15.62 3.26
N THR A 381 -11.21 15.98 4.25
CA THR A 381 -12.66 15.98 4.13
C THR A 381 -13.28 17.27 4.62
N ALA A 382 -14.33 17.72 3.93
CA ALA A 382 -15.06 18.91 4.35
C ALA A 382 -16.13 18.59 5.40
N GLN A 383 -16.65 17.36 5.39
CA GLN A 383 -17.78 16.92 6.20
C GLN A 383 -17.32 16.41 7.56
N ASN A 384 -18.03 16.84 8.61
CA ASN A 384 -17.95 16.22 9.92
C ASN A 384 -19.25 15.47 10.17
N GLU A 385 -19.24 14.14 10.01
CA GLU A 385 -20.45 13.29 10.09
C GLU A 385 -21.24 13.54 11.38
N SER A 386 -20.54 13.76 12.50
CA SER A 386 -21.15 14.01 13.82
C SER A 386 -21.95 15.32 13.91
N LYS A 387 -21.76 16.23 12.96
CA LYS A 387 -22.40 17.56 12.92
C LYS A 387 -23.40 17.73 11.78
N THR A 388 -23.68 16.68 11.01
CA THR A 388 -24.59 16.74 9.84
C THR A 388 -25.97 17.32 10.19
N ALA A 389 -26.59 16.87 11.29
CA ALA A 389 -27.90 17.37 11.72
C ALA A 389 -27.90 18.88 12.05
N LEU A 390 -26.81 19.36 12.67
CA LEU A 390 -26.61 20.78 12.95
C LEU A 390 -26.52 21.56 11.63
N VAL A 391 -25.70 21.10 10.69
CA VAL A 391 -25.48 21.77 9.38
C VAL A 391 -26.78 21.85 8.59
N VAL A 392 -27.61 20.79 8.56
CA VAL A 392 -28.91 20.79 7.89
C VAL A 392 -29.85 21.84 8.49
N MET A 393 -29.99 21.87 9.82
CA MET A 393 -30.86 22.84 10.49
C MET A 393 -30.39 24.28 10.33
N LEU A 394 -29.07 24.51 10.40
CA LEU A 394 -28.48 25.82 10.15
C LEU A 394 -28.72 26.26 8.69
N ASN A 395 -28.53 25.37 7.72
CA ASN A 395 -28.75 25.66 6.30
C ASN A 395 -30.20 26.06 6.02
N ASP A 396 -31.18 25.32 6.57
CA ASP A 396 -32.60 25.66 6.45
C ASP A 396 -32.93 27.02 7.07
N LEU A 397 -32.45 27.28 8.30
CA LEU A 397 -32.66 28.56 8.97
C LEU A 397 -32.01 29.71 8.18
N LEU A 398 -30.80 29.54 7.66
CA LEU A 398 -30.12 30.56 6.83
C LEU A 398 -30.92 30.86 5.55
N LYS A 399 -31.42 29.83 4.85
CA LYS A 399 -32.25 29.99 3.65
C LYS A 399 -33.53 30.79 3.94
N ARG A 400 -34.28 30.40 4.96
CA ARG A 400 -35.51 31.11 5.36
C ARG A 400 -35.21 32.54 5.82
N PHE A 401 -34.15 32.74 6.60
CA PHE A 401 -33.77 34.06 7.13
C PHE A 401 -33.34 35.01 6.01
N LEU A 402 -32.53 34.54 5.05
CA LEU A 402 -32.09 35.33 3.90
C LEU A 402 -33.24 35.65 2.94
N ASP A 403 -34.18 34.73 2.68
CA ASP A 403 -35.35 34.99 1.83
C ASP A 403 -36.24 36.11 2.41
N VAL A 404 -36.47 36.10 3.72
CA VAL A 404 -37.23 37.15 4.41
C VAL A 404 -36.50 38.49 4.33
N LEU A 405 -35.19 38.51 4.58
CA LEU A 405 -34.43 39.75 4.50
C LEU A 405 -34.36 40.32 3.07
N ALA A 406 -34.27 39.47 2.04
CA ALA A 406 -34.22 39.89 0.64
C ALA A 406 -35.48 40.66 0.21
N ARG A 407 -36.63 40.37 0.84
CA ARG A 407 -37.91 41.04 0.60
C ARG A 407 -38.16 42.25 1.52
N SER A 408 -37.23 42.54 2.43
CA SER A 408 -37.33 43.57 3.47
C SER A 408 -36.53 44.83 3.15
N GLU A 409 -36.71 45.88 3.95
CA GLU A 409 -35.85 47.08 3.92
C GLU A 409 -34.49 46.86 4.61
N MET A 410 -34.24 45.68 5.18
CA MET A 410 -33.00 45.28 5.87
C MET A 410 -32.06 44.46 4.96
N LYS A 411 -32.08 44.74 3.66
CA LYS A 411 -31.29 44.01 2.66
C LYS A 411 -29.78 44.31 2.71
N ASP A 412 -29.39 45.41 3.34
CA ASP A 412 -28.01 45.88 3.37
C ASP A 412 -27.22 45.14 4.48
N GLU A 413 -26.02 44.65 4.12
CA GLU A 413 -25.07 43.84 4.92
C GLU A 413 -25.49 42.40 5.30
N GLN A 414 -25.47 41.49 4.32
CA GLN A 414 -25.70 40.06 4.53
C GLN A 414 -24.49 39.15 4.23
N SER A 415 -23.30 39.72 3.96
CA SER A 415 -22.13 38.96 3.47
C SER A 415 -21.75 37.79 4.39
N ASN A 416 -21.80 37.98 5.72
CA ASN A 416 -21.51 36.90 6.69
C ASN A 416 -22.53 35.74 6.57
N LEU A 417 -23.81 36.05 6.44
CA LEU A 417 -24.87 35.04 6.36
C LEU A 417 -24.81 34.29 5.02
N LYS A 418 -24.49 34.99 3.93
CA LYS A 418 -24.32 34.39 2.61
C LYS A 418 -23.06 33.53 2.52
N PHE A 419 -21.95 33.97 3.13
CA PHE A 419 -20.76 33.16 3.32
C PHE A 419 -21.09 31.84 4.03
N MET A 420 -21.84 31.91 5.13
CA MET A 420 -22.24 30.72 5.90
C MET A 420 -23.21 29.82 5.13
N LEU A 421 -24.10 30.40 4.33
CA LEU A 421 -24.99 29.62 3.48
C LEU A 421 -24.19 28.87 2.41
N ALA A 422 -23.24 29.54 1.73
CA ALA A 422 -22.35 28.89 0.77
C ALA A 422 -21.52 27.78 1.41
N PHE A 423 -20.96 28.02 2.60
CA PHE A 423 -20.25 27.00 3.37
C PHE A 423 -21.13 25.77 3.67
N THR A 424 -22.33 25.97 4.23
CA THR A 424 -23.23 24.86 4.57
C THR A 424 -23.77 24.15 3.32
N ASN A 425 -24.00 24.85 2.21
CA ASN A 425 -24.34 24.22 0.92
C ASN A 425 -23.19 23.34 0.42
N TYR A 426 -21.94 23.81 0.50
CA TYR A 426 -20.77 23.00 0.14
C TYR A 426 -20.67 21.73 1.01
N LEU A 427 -20.88 21.86 2.33
CA LEU A 427 -20.87 20.70 3.23
C LEU A 427 -21.96 19.67 2.89
N LEU A 428 -23.15 20.11 2.50
CA LEU A 428 -24.28 19.23 2.21
C LEU A 428 -24.22 18.59 0.82
N GLU A 429 -23.70 19.32 -0.17
CA GLU A 429 -23.80 18.93 -1.58
C GLU A 429 -22.46 18.64 -2.27
N GLY A 430 -21.34 19.10 -1.70
CA GLY A 430 -20.00 18.87 -2.25
C GLY A 430 -19.70 19.55 -3.59
N ARG A 431 -20.54 20.49 -4.04
CA ARG A 431 -20.41 21.14 -5.36
C ARG A 431 -19.40 22.30 -5.34
N ASN A 432 -18.45 22.28 -6.27
CA ASN A 432 -17.38 23.29 -6.39
C ASN A 432 -17.89 24.74 -6.56
N GLU A 433 -19.07 24.93 -7.13
CA GLU A 433 -19.68 26.27 -7.27
C GLU A 433 -19.86 26.98 -5.92
N TYR A 434 -20.20 26.22 -4.86
CA TYR A 434 -20.36 26.79 -3.53
C TYR A 434 -19.02 27.15 -2.88
N ALA A 435 -17.93 26.47 -3.23
CA ALA A 435 -16.59 26.86 -2.78
C ALA A 435 -16.17 28.23 -3.36
N LEU A 436 -16.46 28.45 -4.65
CA LEU A 436 -16.22 29.74 -5.32
C LEU A 436 -17.18 30.83 -4.83
N GLU A 437 -18.43 30.48 -4.57
CA GLU A 437 -19.41 31.39 -3.96
C GLU A 437 -18.95 31.80 -2.55
N MET A 438 -18.48 30.85 -1.75
CA MET A 438 -17.94 31.11 -0.41
C MET A 438 -16.74 32.07 -0.46
N LYS A 439 -15.82 31.91 -1.41
CA LYS A 439 -14.71 32.85 -1.65
C LYS A 439 -15.24 34.25 -2.03
N THR A 440 -16.22 34.32 -2.91
CA THR A 440 -16.83 35.59 -3.34
C THR A 440 -17.42 36.36 -2.15
N TRP A 441 -18.10 35.67 -1.25
CA TRP A 441 -18.65 36.29 -0.04
C TRP A 441 -17.57 36.59 1.00
N HIS A 442 -16.52 35.76 1.12
CA HIS A 442 -15.35 36.02 1.96
C HIS A 442 -14.70 37.37 1.60
N ASP A 443 -14.53 37.62 0.30
CA ASP A 443 -13.91 38.85 -0.17
C ASP A 443 -14.73 40.11 0.17
N GLN A 444 -16.04 39.95 0.32
CA GLN A 444 -16.99 41.02 0.67
C GLN A 444 -17.23 41.17 2.18
N LEU A 445 -16.55 40.37 3.03
CA LEU A 445 -16.66 40.52 4.49
C LEU A 445 -15.97 41.80 4.95
N LYS A 446 -16.66 42.63 5.75
CA LYS A 446 -16.07 43.84 6.37
C LYS A 446 -14.93 43.52 7.33
N ARG A 447 -14.94 42.33 7.94
CA ARG A 447 -13.86 41.81 8.80
C ARG A 447 -13.54 40.37 8.41
N ARG A 448 -12.37 40.17 7.83
CA ARG A 448 -11.82 38.84 7.51
C ARG A 448 -11.10 38.32 8.75
N THR A 449 -11.77 37.51 9.56
CA THR A 449 -11.13 36.87 10.73
C THR A 449 -10.36 35.62 10.28
N GLY A 450 -9.32 35.22 11.02
CA GLY A 450 -8.53 34.02 10.70
C GLY A 450 -9.39 32.75 10.55
N HIS A 451 -10.46 32.60 11.32
CA HIS A 451 -11.38 31.45 11.26
C HIS A 451 -12.17 31.37 9.94
N PHE A 452 -12.72 32.49 9.44
CA PHE A 452 -13.43 32.50 8.16
C PHE A 452 -12.49 32.23 6.99
N THR A 453 -11.28 32.76 7.07
CA THR A 453 -10.24 32.56 6.07
C THR A 453 -9.75 31.11 6.07
N LEU A 454 -9.52 30.50 7.25
CA LEU A 454 -9.16 29.09 7.37
C LEU A 454 -10.24 28.16 6.79
N LEU A 455 -11.52 28.41 7.09
CA LEU A 455 -12.63 27.65 6.52
C LEU A 455 -12.69 27.77 5.00
N CYS A 456 -12.58 28.99 4.48
CA CYS A 456 -12.62 29.24 3.04
C CYS A 456 -11.44 28.56 2.33
N ALA A 457 -10.23 28.69 2.86
CA ALA A 457 -9.05 28.03 2.32
C ALA A 457 -9.18 26.51 2.32
N ASN A 458 -9.70 25.93 3.42
CA ASN A 458 -9.86 24.48 3.51
C ASN A 458 -10.89 23.97 2.49
N VAL A 459 -12.02 24.66 2.34
CA VAL A 459 -13.03 24.33 1.32
C VAL A 459 -12.46 24.45 -0.09
N LEU A 460 -11.72 25.54 -0.38
CA LEU A 460 -11.08 25.75 -1.69
C LEU A 460 -10.10 24.63 -2.02
N GLN A 461 -9.19 24.26 -1.12
CA GLN A 461 -8.20 23.21 -1.41
C GLN A 461 -8.86 21.82 -1.56
N ILE A 462 -9.92 21.52 -0.80
CA ILE A 462 -10.68 20.27 -0.96
C ILE A 462 -11.35 20.23 -2.33
N ALA A 463 -11.91 21.36 -2.77
CA ALA A 463 -12.54 21.51 -4.09
C ALA A 463 -11.55 21.56 -5.27
N GLY A 464 -10.23 21.53 -5.01
CA GLY A 464 -9.17 21.54 -6.03
C GLY A 464 -8.61 22.93 -6.38
N PHE A 465 -9.08 24.00 -5.73
CA PHE A 465 -8.62 25.39 -5.92
C PHE A 465 -7.44 25.72 -4.98
N ILE A 466 -6.33 24.99 -5.15
CA ILE A 466 -5.19 25.03 -4.22
C ILE A 466 -4.48 26.39 -4.24
N GLU A 467 -4.27 26.98 -5.42
CA GLU A 467 -3.61 28.28 -5.56
C GLU A 467 -4.39 29.39 -4.86
N GLU A 468 -5.72 29.36 -4.99
CA GLU A 468 -6.60 30.30 -4.33
C GLU A 468 -6.56 30.13 -2.81
N ALA A 469 -6.47 28.89 -2.31
CA ALA A 469 -6.32 28.62 -0.89
C ALA A 469 -4.98 29.15 -0.35
N ILE A 470 -3.87 28.94 -1.09
CA ILE A 470 -2.54 29.46 -0.74
C ILE A 470 -2.57 30.98 -0.66
N ALA A 471 -3.02 31.66 -1.72
CA ALA A 471 -3.06 33.13 -1.76
C ALA A 471 -3.89 33.73 -0.61
N LEU A 472 -4.99 33.06 -0.26
CA LEU A 472 -5.89 33.48 0.81
C LEU A 472 -5.27 33.28 2.21
N LEU A 473 -4.48 32.22 2.40
CA LEU A 473 -3.73 31.99 3.64
C LEU A 473 -2.53 32.94 3.77
N GLU A 474 -1.77 33.16 2.70
CA GLU A 474 -0.60 34.06 2.73
C GLU A 474 -0.97 35.50 3.11
N GLY A 475 -2.14 35.98 2.65
CA GLY A 475 -2.64 37.33 2.93
C GLY A 475 -3.09 37.59 4.38
N ILE A 476 -3.01 36.61 5.30
CA ILE A 476 -3.38 36.79 6.72
C ILE A 476 -2.16 37.16 7.56
N ASP A 477 -2.29 38.24 8.34
CA ASP A 477 -1.35 38.65 9.39
C ASP A 477 -2.10 39.31 10.58
N PRO A 478 -1.93 38.85 11.85
CA PRO A 478 -1.17 37.67 12.29
C PRO A 478 -1.88 36.36 11.95
N LYS A 479 -1.08 35.35 11.58
CA LYS A 479 -1.53 34.02 11.17
C LYS A 479 -1.51 33.04 12.36
N GLY A 480 -2.61 32.33 12.58
CA GLY A 480 -2.68 31.24 13.56
C GLY A 480 -1.95 29.98 13.09
N TYR A 481 -1.57 29.10 14.02
CA TYR A 481 -0.83 27.87 13.70
C TYR A 481 -1.59 26.94 12.73
N GLU A 482 -2.91 26.83 12.86
CA GLU A 482 -3.77 26.03 11.99
C GLU A 482 -3.76 26.53 10.53
N CYS A 483 -3.61 27.85 10.35
CA CYS A 483 -3.46 28.44 9.02
C CYS A 483 -2.09 28.10 8.42
N TYR A 484 -1.03 28.06 9.24
CA TYR A 484 0.28 27.58 8.78
C TYR A 484 0.25 26.08 8.44
N GLN A 485 -0.42 25.27 9.24
CA GLN A 485 -0.59 23.83 8.94
C GLN A 485 -1.31 23.63 7.61
N LEU A 486 -2.44 24.29 7.39
CA LEU A 486 -3.15 24.20 6.12
C LEU A 486 -2.32 24.74 4.95
N LEU A 487 -1.57 25.82 5.15
CA LEU A 487 -0.68 26.37 4.13
C LEU A 487 0.42 25.36 3.75
N SER A 488 1.03 24.72 4.75
CA SER A 488 2.02 23.67 4.55
C SER A 488 1.42 22.48 3.78
N PHE A 489 0.20 22.06 4.14
CA PHE A 489 -0.53 21.01 3.44
C PHE A 489 -0.84 21.38 1.98
N CYS A 490 -1.26 22.62 1.72
CA CYS A 490 -1.51 23.10 0.35
C CYS A 490 -0.24 23.10 -0.50
N TYR A 491 0.91 23.52 0.05
CA TYR A 491 2.19 23.49 -0.66
C TYR A 491 2.63 22.07 -0.99
N LEU A 492 2.47 21.11 -0.06
CA LEU A 492 2.70 19.69 -0.34
C LEU A 492 1.78 19.17 -1.44
N LYS A 493 0.48 19.48 -1.38
CA LYS A 493 -0.51 19.09 -2.38
C LYS A 493 -0.25 19.68 -3.77
N LYS A 494 0.36 20.87 -3.82
CA LYS A 494 0.80 21.55 -5.04
C LYS A 494 2.10 20.97 -5.62
N GLY A 495 2.86 20.21 -4.83
CA GLY A 495 4.20 19.74 -5.21
C GLY A 495 5.26 20.84 -5.16
N ASP A 496 5.12 21.81 -4.25
CA ASP A 496 6.03 22.95 -4.08
C ASP A 496 6.78 22.84 -2.73
N PRO A 497 7.92 22.11 -2.71
CA PRO A 497 8.68 21.86 -1.48
C PRO A 497 9.37 23.13 -0.94
N ASP A 498 9.67 24.11 -1.79
CA ASP A 498 10.27 25.38 -1.38
C ASP A 498 9.25 26.23 -0.60
N GLY A 499 8.01 26.32 -1.10
CA GLY A 499 6.89 26.96 -0.40
C GLY A 499 6.58 26.29 0.94
N TYR A 500 6.63 24.96 0.98
CA TYR A 500 6.52 24.18 2.20
C TYR A 500 7.62 24.53 3.20
N ALA A 501 8.90 24.50 2.77
CA ALA A 501 10.04 24.80 3.63
C ALA A 501 9.98 26.21 4.21
N LYS A 502 9.64 27.21 3.39
CA LYS A 502 9.41 28.59 3.86
C LYS A 502 8.33 28.65 4.94
N THR A 503 7.21 27.95 4.72
CA THR A 503 6.11 27.89 5.70
C THR A 503 6.55 27.23 7.01
N VAL A 504 7.34 26.16 6.96
CA VAL A 504 7.89 25.52 8.18
C VAL A 504 8.85 26.47 8.91
N LYS A 505 9.65 27.26 8.19
CA LYS A 505 10.51 28.27 8.83
C LYS A 505 9.68 29.34 9.56
N ASP A 506 8.58 29.80 8.96
CA ASP A 506 7.66 30.73 9.59
C ASP A 506 6.97 30.10 10.82
N ILE A 507 6.61 28.81 10.77
CA ILE A 507 6.10 28.07 11.93
C ILE A 507 7.13 28.10 13.07
N CYS A 508 8.38 27.72 12.78
CA CYS A 508 9.44 27.67 13.79
C CYS A 508 9.69 29.04 14.46
N GLY A 509 9.56 30.13 13.71
CA GLY A 509 9.71 31.50 14.23
C GLY A 509 8.52 32.01 15.05
N ASN A 510 7.30 31.52 14.80
CA ASN A 510 6.08 32.04 15.45
C ASN A 510 5.50 31.11 16.54
N LEU A 511 5.91 29.83 16.59
CA LEU A 511 5.41 28.87 17.56
C LEU A 511 6.25 28.91 18.86
N ALA A 512 5.70 29.51 19.92
CA ALA A 512 6.37 29.62 21.21
C ALA A 512 6.07 28.47 22.19
N LYS A 513 4.91 27.81 22.07
CA LYS A 513 4.46 26.73 22.98
C LYS A 513 4.12 25.47 22.18
N VAL A 514 4.64 24.32 22.61
CA VAL A 514 4.38 23.02 21.99
C VAL A 514 3.69 22.11 23.01
N SER A 515 2.42 21.84 22.78
CA SER A 515 1.63 20.89 23.58
C SER A 515 1.77 19.45 23.03
N PRO A 516 1.47 18.39 23.80
CA PRO A 516 1.56 17.00 23.35
C PRO A 516 0.74 16.69 22.10
N TYR A 517 -0.35 17.42 21.90
CA TYR A 517 -1.18 17.31 20.71
C TYR A 517 -0.50 17.84 19.43
N LEU A 518 0.37 18.85 19.58
CA LEU A 518 1.10 19.49 18.48
C LEU A 518 2.42 18.79 18.18
N THR A 519 3.01 18.12 19.17
CA THR A 519 4.31 17.45 19.07
C THR A 519 4.44 16.54 17.83
N PRO A 520 3.49 15.62 17.53
CA PRO A 520 3.63 14.76 16.35
C PRO A 520 3.68 15.53 15.03
N VAL A 521 2.83 16.56 14.88
CA VAL A 521 2.79 17.36 13.65
C VAL A 521 4.03 18.22 13.51
N PHE A 522 4.49 18.81 14.62
CA PHE A 522 5.69 19.64 14.64
C PHE A 522 6.95 18.82 14.34
N ALA A 523 7.08 17.62 14.92
CA ALA A 523 8.14 16.68 14.60
C ALA A 523 8.07 16.18 13.15
N ASN A 524 6.86 15.92 12.62
CA ASN A 524 6.68 15.49 11.24
C ASN A 524 7.25 16.49 10.23
N HIS A 525 7.18 17.80 10.52
CA HIS A 525 7.77 18.79 9.63
C HIS A 525 9.26 18.55 9.37
N ILE A 526 10.01 18.09 10.37
CA ILE A 526 11.44 17.77 10.23
C ILE A 526 11.64 16.59 9.28
N VAL A 527 10.83 15.54 9.45
CA VAL A 527 10.87 14.33 8.61
C VAL A 527 10.50 14.65 7.16
N GLU A 528 9.45 15.46 6.93
CA GLU A 528 9.05 15.90 5.59
C GLU A 528 10.12 16.77 4.92
N LEU A 529 10.77 17.67 5.67
CA LEU A 529 11.89 18.45 5.14
C LEU A 529 13.01 17.53 4.61
N LYS A 530 13.28 16.40 5.28
CA LYS A 530 14.23 15.41 4.79
C LYS A 530 13.74 14.70 3.53
N GLN A 531 12.49 14.26 3.53
CA GLN A 531 11.86 13.57 2.40
C GLN A 531 11.95 14.39 1.11
N PHE A 532 11.78 15.72 1.21
CA PHE A 532 11.85 16.64 0.07
C PHE A 532 13.24 17.27 -0.15
N ASN A 533 14.29 16.83 0.57
CA ASN A 533 15.64 17.39 0.51
C ASN A 533 15.73 18.91 0.80
N GLN A 534 14.91 19.41 1.73
CA GLN A 534 14.78 20.84 2.10
C GLN A 534 15.38 21.16 3.49
N THR A 535 16.36 20.39 3.96
CA THR A 535 16.92 20.56 5.32
C THR A 535 17.98 21.66 5.44
N ALA A 536 18.56 22.15 4.33
CA ALA A 536 19.74 23.03 4.34
C ALA A 536 19.53 24.40 5.04
N GLY A 537 18.29 24.88 5.14
CA GLY A 537 17.94 26.15 5.80
C GLY A 537 17.59 26.04 7.29
N PHE A 538 17.77 24.87 7.88
CA PHE A 538 17.30 24.55 9.23
C PHE A 538 18.43 24.06 10.14
N THR A 539 18.28 24.35 11.43
CA THR A 539 19.16 23.93 12.52
C THR A 539 18.32 23.32 13.64
N VAL A 540 18.92 22.55 14.54
CA VAL A 540 18.22 22.01 15.73
C VAL A 540 17.60 23.13 16.56
N ALA A 541 18.30 24.27 16.68
CA ALA A 541 17.84 25.44 17.41
C ALA A 541 16.49 25.98 16.89
N ASP A 542 16.23 25.92 15.57
CA ASP A 542 14.95 26.35 14.99
C ASP A 542 13.75 25.58 15.60
N PHE A 543 13.96 24.33 16.03
CA PHE A 543 12.91 23.46 16.56
C PHE A 543 12.90 23.40 18.09
N THR A 544 13.95 23.85 18.78
CA THR A 544 14.06 23.72 20.25
C THR A 544 14.21 25.05 20.99
N GLU A 545 14.96 26.01 20.45
CA GLU A 545 15.30 27.24 21.16
C GLU A 545 14.10 28.21 21.21
N GLY A 546 13.91 28.86 22.36
CA GLY A 546 12.80 29.79 22.59
C GLY A 546 11.42 29.15 22.68
N LYS A 547 11.32 27.81 22.70
CA LYS A 547 10.07 27.04 22.76
C LYS A 547 9.86 26.45 24.15
N VAL A 548 8.61 26.48 24.61
CA VAL A 548 8.18 25.86 25.87
C VAL A 548 7.38 24.60 25.56
N PHE A 549 7.98 23.43 25.84
CA PHE A 549 7.31 22.14 25.75
C PHE A 549 6.57 21.84 27.05
N GLU A 550 5.34 21.34 26.95
CA GLU A 550 4.56 20.97 28.14
C GLU A 550 5.05 19.67 28.80
N GLN A 551 5.69 18.79 28.02
CA GLN A 551 6.27 17.54 28.49
C GLN A 551 7.74 17.43 28.05
N GLU A 552 8.58 16.98 28.96
CA GLU A 552 10.02 16.80 28.69
C GLU A 552 10.25 15.77 27.57
N ALA A 553 9.46 14.69 27.54
CA ALA A 553 9.54 13.65 26.51
C ALA A 553 9.31 14.20 25.09
N ASP A 554 8.43 15.20 24.93
CA ASP A 554 8.14 15.84 23.65
C ASP A 554 9.32 16.68 23.15
N GLU A 555 9.97 17.41 24.06
CA GLU A 555 11.20 18.14 23.73
C GLU A 555 12.30 17.17 23.31
N HIS A 556 12.50 16.09 24.07
CA HIS A 556 13.49 15.05 23.74
C HIS A 556 13.21 14.42 22.38
N LEU A 557 11.95 14.12 22.06
CA LEU A 557 11.57 13.57 20.77
C LEU A 557 11.93 14.54 19.62
N VAL A 558 11.44 15.78 19.68
CA VAL A 558 11.68 16.79 18.63
C VAL A 558 13.17 17.08 18.47
N ARG A 559 13.90 17.21 19.58
CA ARG A 559 15.34 17.45 19.59
C ARG A 559 16.12 16.33 18.91
N ASN A 560 15.87 15.07 19.28
CA ASN A 560 16.63 13.95 18.73
C ASN A 560 16.27 13.64 17.27
N ILE A 561 15.03 13.89 16.84
CA ILE A 561 14.66 13.88 15.43
C ILE A 561 15.43 14.97 14.67
N ALA A 562 15.46 16.20 15.19
CA ALA A 562 16.18 17.31 14.57
C ALA A 562 17.68 17.01 14.44
N ILE A 563 18.33 16.49 15.48
CA ILE A 563 19.76 16.12 15.45
C ILE A 563 20.00 15.08 14.34
N THR A 564 19.26 13.97 14.36
CA THR A 564 19.46 12.86 13.41
C THR A 564 19.29 13.30 11.96
N ILE A 565 18.30 14.17 11.69
CA ILE A 565 17.95 14.58 10.34
C ILE A 565 18.80 15.76 9.82
N LEU A 566 19.07 16.77 10.65
CA LEU A 566 19.70 18.02 10.24
C LEU A 566 21.22 18.01 10.42
N GLU A 567 21.71 17.38 11.48
CA GLU A 567 23.16 17.32 11.80
C GLU A 567 23.79 15.97 11.43
N GLY A 568 22.95 14.96 11.16
CA GLY A 568 23.36 13.59 10.89
C GLY A 568 23.24 12.70 12.13
N GLU A 569 23.23 11.38 11.90
CA GLU A 569 23.05 10.41 12.98
C GLU A 569 24.19 10.43 14.01
N GLN A 570 23.83 10.38 15.30
CA GLN A 570 24.74 10.24 16.43
C GLN A 570 24.26 9.12 17.37
N ALA A 571 25.19 8.34 17.93
CA ALA A 571 24.86 7.19 18.77
C ALA A 571 23.94 7.53 19.96
N ASP A 572 24.17 8.67 20.62
CA ASP A 572 23.35 9.13 21.76
C ASP A 572 21.92 9.48 21.31
N SER A 573 21.76 10.10 20.14
CA SER A 573 20.44 10.42 19.57
C SER A 573 19.66 9.16 19.18
N THR A 574 20.34 8.17 18.59
CA THR A 574 19.76 6.86 18.26
C THR A 574 19.30 6.13 19.53
N ALA A 575 20.12 6.11 20.58
CA ALA A 575 19.77 5.51 21.86
C ALA A 575 18.57 6.20 22.52
N ALA A 576 18.50 7.53 22.48
CA ALA A 576 17.38 8.30 22.99
C ALA A 576 16.07 8.01 22.24
N LEU A 577 16.12 7.96 20.90
CA LEU A 577 14.97 7.64 20.06
C LEU A 577 14.45 6.22 20.31
N LEU A 578 15.33 5.24 20.48
CA LEU A 578 14.95 3.86 20.82
C LEU A 578 14.28 3.78 22.19
N SER A 579 14.82 4.47 23.19
CA SER A 579 14.23 4.55 24.54
C SER A 579 12.81 5.14 24.50
N LEU A 580 12.61 6.21 23.72
CA LEU A 580 11.28 6.79 23.50
C LEU A 580 10.34 5.81 22.78
N ALA A 581 10.83 5.10 21.76
CA ALA A 581 10.04 4.10 21.05
C ALA A 581 9.63 2.92 21.95
N ASP A 582 10.40 2.57 22.98
CA ASP A 582 10.01 1.56 23.98
C ASP A 582 8.93 2.06 24.94
N ALA A 583 8.84 3.37 25.16
CA ALA A 583 7.86 3.99 26.04
C ALA A 583 6.51 4.30 25.33
N TYR A 584 6.53 4.54 24.02
CA TYR A 584 5.34 4.93 23.27
C TYR A 584 4.50 3.74 22.78
N THR A 585 3.17 3.93 22.77
CA THR A 585 2.18 3.03 22.17
C THR A 585 1.42 3.67 21.01
N ASP A 586 1.65 4.96 20.74
CA ASP A 586 1.03 5.71 19.65
C ASP A 586 1.75 5.43 18.33
N ASP A 587 1.00 4.90 17.35
CA ASP A 587 1.53 4.47 16.06
C ASP A 587 2.18 5.64 15.28
N LYS A 588 1.68 6.88 15.41
CA LYS A 588 2.24 8.04 14.71
C LYS A 588 3.59 8.44 15.28
N LEU A 589 3.75 8.39 16.60
CA LEU A 589 5.04 8.66 17.24
C LEU A 589 6.07 7.57 16.90
N LEU A 590 5.66 6.30 16.90
CA LEU A 590 6.51 5.19 16.49
C LEU A 590 6.93 5.32 15.02
N ALA A 591 6.02 5.73 14.13
CA ALA A 591 6.33 5.98 12.72
C ALA A 591 7.36 7.10 12.53
N LEU A 592 7.21 8.22 13.23
CA LEU A 592 8.18 9.31 13.20
C LEU A 592 9.58 8.84 13.62
N ILE A 593 9.66 8.05 14.69
CA ILE A 593 10.93 7.51 15.17
C ILE A 593 11.53 6.53 14.14
N ALA A 594 10.74 5.59 13.63
CA ALA A 594 11.21 4.60 12.68
C ALA A 594 11.73 5.23 11.37
N ILE A 595 10.98 6.17 10.80
CA ILE A 595 11.39 6.89 9.59
C ILE A 595 12.64 7.75 9.85
N THR A 596 12.73 8.37 11.03
CA THR A 596 13.92 9.14 11.43
C THR A 596 15.16 8.25 11.49
N LEU A 597 15.05 7.07 12.10
CA LEU A 597 16.14 6.09 12.18
C LEU A 597 16.55 5.59 10.78
N HIS A 598 15.58 5.33 9.90
CA HIS A 598 15.83 4.98 8.50
C HIS A 598 16.61 6.09 7.77
N PHE A 599 16.18 7.35 7.85
CA PHE A 599 16.92 8.48 7.27
C PHE A 599 18.27 8.73 7.91
N GLY A 600 18.47 8.31 9.16
CA GLY A 600 19.76 8.26 9.84
C GLY A 600 20.66 7.08 9.43
N GLY A 601 20.20 6.19 8.56
CA GLY A 601 20.94 4.98 8.13
C GLY A 601 20.98 3.86 9.17
N LYS A 602 20.06 3.86 10.14
CA LYS A 602 19.89 2.83 11.19
C LYS A 602 18.73 1.90 10.85
N ASP A 603 18.84 1.23 9.71
CA ASP A 603 17.75 0.40 9.17
C ASP A 603 17.40 -0.79 10.08
N ASP A 604 18.39 -1.43 10.72
CA ASP A 604 18.16 -2.53 11.67
C ASP A 604 17.31 -2.06 12.88
N GLU A 605 17.60 -0.88 13.42
CA GLU A 605 16.84 -0.24 14.48
C GLU A 605 15.46 0.23 14.01
N ALA A 606 15.38 0.84 12.83
CA ALA A 606 14.13 1.29 12.23
C ALA A 606 13.15 0.12 12.05
N VAL A 607 13.61 -1.01 11.51
CA VAL A 607 12.81 -2.24 11.35
C VAL A 607 12.27 -2.74 12.68
N LYS A 608 13.07 -2.72 13.76
CA LYS A 608 12.59 -3.10 15.11
C LYS A 608 11.45 -2.19 15.59
N VAL A 609 11.50 -0.90 15.29
CA VAL A 609 10.44 0.05 15.66
C VAL A 609 9.20 -0.14 14.78
N PHE A 610 9.36 -0.31 13.45
CA PHE A 610 8.26 -0.62 12.54
C PHE A 610 7.48 -1.88 12.96
N ARG A 611 8.18 -2.95 13.32
CA ARG A 611 7.57 -4.22 13.77
C ARG A 611 6.67 -4.09 15.00
N LYS A 612 6.76 -2.99 15.77
CA LYS A 612 5.86 -2.75 16.91
C LYS A 612 4.43 -2.44 16.50
N TYR A 613 4.20 -1.97 15.26
CA TYR A 613 2.87 -1.55 14.79
C TYR A 613 2.56 -1.94 13.34
N ILE A 614 3.48 -2.62 12.64
CA ILE A 614 3.34 -2.96 11.21
C ILE A 614 2.05 -3.71 10.88
N ASP A 615 1.59 -4.62 11.76
CA ASP A 615 0.36 -5.39 11.58
C ASP A 615 -0.89 -4.52 11.34
N LYS A 616 -0.88 -3.25 11.79
CA LYS A 616 -2.00 -2.31 11.62
C LYS A 616 -1.97 -1.56 10.28
N ILE A 617 -0.83 -1.58 9.59
CA ILE A 617 -0.57 -0.78 8.37
C ILE A 617 -0.14 -1.66 7.18
N ILE A 618 0.13 -2.95 7.37
CA ILE A 618 0.64 -3.83 6.31
C ILE A 618 -0.31 -3.92 5.10
N ASP A 619 -1.63 -3.87 5.33
CA ASP A 619 -2.66 -3.90 4.29
C ASP A 619 -3.07 -2.50 3.80
N LYS A 620 -2.35 -1.45 4.22
CA LYS A 620 -2.66 -0.06 3.88
C LYS A 620 -1.51 0.53 3.08
N GLU A 621 -1.80 0.94 1.86
CA GLU A 621 -0.90 1.79 1.10
C GLU A 621 -0.61 3.07 1.89
N GLY A 622 0.67 3.36 2.11
CA GLY A 622 1.07 4.53 2.89
C GLY A 622 2.58 4.69 3.05
N ARG A 623 2.96 5.88 3.49
CA ARG A 623 4.36 6.30 3.72
C ARG A 623 5.13 5.35 4.63
N ASP A 624 4.49 4.90 5.71
CA ASP A 624 5.15 4.07 6.72
C ASP A 624 5.50 2.69 6.16
N LEU A 625 4.60 2.07 5.39
CA LEU A 625 4.85 0.80 4.71
C LEU A 625 5.95 0.95 3.64
N TYR A 626 5.94 2.05 2.89
CA TYR A 626 6.97 2.35 1.90
C TYR A 626 8.37 2.42 2.53
N HIS A 627 8.55 3.18 3.61
CA HIS A 627 9.84 3.27 4.29
C HIS A 627 10.21 1.99 5.05
N TYR A 628 9.23 1.21 5.51
CA TYR A 628 9.49 -0.09 6.09
C TYR A 628 10.09 -1.07 5.07
N ILE A 629 9.55 -1.11 3.83
CA ILE A 629 10.13 -1.89 2.73
C ILE A 629 11.56 -1.44 2.44
N GLN A 630 11.80 -0.13 2.37
CA GLN A 630 13.14 0.41 2.14
C GLN A 630 14.11 0.04 3.26
N ALA A 631 13.69 0.14 4.52
CA ALA A 631 14.50 -0.24 5.67
C ALA A 631 14.82 -1.75 5.63
N LEU A 632 13.82 -2.62 5.42
CA LEU A 632 14.02 -4.07 5.25
C LEU A 632 14.99 -4.40 4.11
N TYR A 633 14.89 -3.70 2.99
CA TYR A 633 15.80 -3.88 1.87
C TYR A 633 17.25 -3.52 2.25
N ASN A 634 17.42 -2.42 2.99
CA ASN A 634 18.73 -1.91 3.38
C ASN A 634 19.40 -2.72 4.51
N THR A 635 18.64 -3.38 5.40
CA THR A 635 19.22 -4.25 6.45
C THR A 635 19.98 -5.43 5.86
N LYS A 636 19.60 -5.88 4.65
CA LYS A 636 20.13 -7.10 4.01
C LYS A 636 19.99 -8.34 4.88
N LYS A 637 18.91 -8.37 5.67
CA LYS A 637 18.49 -9.45 6.55
C LYS A 637 16.98 -9.63 6.42
N ASP A 638 16.46 -10.74 6.95
CA ASP A 638 15.02 -11.01 7.00
C ASP A 638 14.39 -10.99 5.60
N SER A 639 15.12 -11.46 4.57
CA SER A 639 14.68 -11.39 3.18
C SER A 639 13.34 -12.11 2.92
N GLN A 640 12.96 -13.08 3.76
CA GLN A 640 11.63 -13.68 3.67
C GLN A 640 10.52 -12.66 3.93
N GLU A 641 10.65 -11.85 4.99
CA GLU A 641 9.69 -10.80 5.32
C GLU A 641 9.70 -9.74 4.21
N LEU A 642 10.88 -9.31 3.76
CA LEU A 642 11.01 -8.37 2.64
C LEU A 642 10.24 -8.83 1.39
N LEU A 643 10.44 -10.08 0.94
CA LEU A 643 9.75 -10.60 -0.23
C LEU A 643 8.23 -10.65 -0.05
N GLN A 644 7.76 -11.01 1.15
CA GLN A 644 6.33 -11.02 1.47
C GLN A 644 5.72 -9.61 1.39
N VAL A 645 6.40 -8.61 1.97
CA VAL A 645 5.89 -7.24 1.96
C VAL A 645 5.96 -6.62 0.56
N LEU A 646 6.99 -6.93 -0.23
CA LEU A 646 7.10 -6.51 -1.63
C LEU A 646 5.96 -7.09 -2.48
N GLU A 647 5.72 -8.40 -2.38
CA GLU A 647 4.61 -9.06 -3.08
C GLU A 647 3.25 -8.50 -2.63
N ASN A 648 3.06 -8.26 -1.33
CA ASN A 648 1.86 -7.65 -0.80
C ASN A 648 1.60 -6.24 -1.39
N TRP A 649 2.64 -5.40 -1.48
CA TRP A 649 2.51 -4.10 -2.13
C TRP A 649 2.09 -4.24 -3.59
N ARG A 650 2.76 -5.10 -4.36
CA ARG A 650 2.46 -5.33 -5.77
C ARG A 650 1.01 -5.76 -6.01
N LEU A 651 0.48 -6.63 -5.14
CA LEU A 651 -0.85 -7.22 -5.31
C LEU A 651 -1.99 -6.34 -4.75
N ASN A 652 -1.72 -5.52 -3.73
CA ASN A 652 -2.78 -4.82 -2.97
C ASN A 652 -2.68 -3.30 -2.95
N SER A 653 -1.60 -2.69 -3.47
CA SER A 653 -1.38 -1.24 -3.51
C SER A 653 -1.32 -0.70 -4.95
N SER A 654 -1.29 0.62 -5.09
CA SER A 654 -1.03 1.28 -6.37
C SER A 654 0.37 0.94 -6.93
N PHE A 655 0.48 0.91 -8.27
CA PHE A 655 1.73 0.58 -8.95
C PHE A 655 2.83 1.57 -8.57
N ASP A 656 3.88 1.07 -7.91
CA ASP A 656 5.10 1.81 -7.64
C ASP A 656 6.28 1.19 -8.39
N PRO A 657 6.92 1.92 -9.31
CA PRO A 657 8.02 1.38 -10.12
C PRO A 657 9.29 1.11 -9.31
N GLY A 658 9.50 1.82 -8.19
CA GLY A 658 10.64 1.60 -7.29
C GLY A 658 10.50 0.30 -6.53
N ILE A 659 9.37 0.10 -5.85
CA ILE A 659 9.05 -1.10 -5.06
C ILE A 659 9.04 -2.34 -5.96
N THR A 660 8.38 -2.28 -7.11
CA THR A 660 8.31 -3.42 -8.03
C THR A 660 9.69 -3.78 -8.59
N ARG A 661 10.57 -2.80 -8.87
CA ARG A 661 11.96 -3.07 -9.27
C ARG A 661 12.79 -3.70 -8.15
N LEU A 662 12.55 -3.33 -6.88
CA LEU A 662 13.19 -3.97 -5.74
C LEU A 662 12.79 -5.46 -5.63
N GLU A 663 11.50 -5.78 -5.83
CA GLU A 663 11.01 -7.16 -5.89
C GLU A 663 11.68 -7.93 -7.04
N LEU A 664 11.67 -7.35 -8.24
CA LEU A 664 12.31 -7.94 -9.42
C LEU A 664 13.80 -8.20 -9.20
N GLN A 665 14.51 -7.25 -8.58
CA GLN A 665 15.92 -7.41 -8.24
C GLN A 665 16.15 -8.51 -7.22
N ALA A 666 15.32 -8.60 -6.17
CA ALA A 666 15.44 -9.63 -5.15
C ALA A 666 15.26 -11.03 -5.75
N TYR A 667 14.25 -11.23 -6.61
CA TYR A 667 14.08 -12.53 -7.27
C TYR A 667 15.13 -12.81 -8.33
N SER A 668 15.70 -11.78 -8.99
CA SER A 668 16.87 -11.92 -9.88
C SER A 668 18.09 -12.44 -9.13
N GLU A 669 18.34 -11.94 -7.92
CA GLU A 669 19.45 -12.41 -7.07
C GLU A 669 19.22 -13.84 -6.56
N LEU A 670 17.97 -14.26 -6.37
CA LEU A 670 17.58 -15.65 -6.07
C LEU A 670 17.56 -16.58 -7.28
N THR A 671 17.77 -16.09 -8.49
CA THR A 671 17.61 -16.85 -9.75
C THR A 671 16.23 -17.52 -9.87
N ASN A 672 15.18 -16.87 -9.37
CA ASN A 672 13.81 -17.40 -9.45
C ASN A 672 13.12 -16.91 -10.72
N TRP A 673 13.42 -17.55 -11.85
CA TRP A 673 12.95 -17.14 -13.18
C TRP A 673 11.42 -17.06 -13.31
N ASP A 674 10.70 -17.96 -12.64
CA ASP A 674 9.23 -17.98 -12.62
C ASP A 674 8.66 -16.67 -12.04
N LYS A 675 9.19 -16.22 -10.90
CA LYS A 675 8.78 -14.96 -10.26
C LYS A 675 9.25 -13.73 -11.04
N ILE A 676 10.45 -13.78 -11.64
CA ILE A 676 10.95 -12.69 -12.48
C ILE A 676 10.05 -12.49 -13.70
N MET A 677 9.55 -13.58 -14.31
CA MET A 677 8.58 -13.52 -15.39
C MET A 677 7.27 -12.86 -14.94
N GLU A 678 6.69 -13.31 -13.82
CA GLU A 678 5.44 -12.76 -13.25
C GLU A 678 5.55 -11.26 -12.96
N ILE A 679 6.60 -10.84 -12.25
CA ILE A 679 6.82 -9.44 -11.85
C ILE A 679 7.15 -8.57 -13.06
N GLY A 680 7.96 -9.10 -14.00
CA GLY A 680 8.31 -8.42 -15.24
C GLY A 680 7.09 -8.13 -16.11
N GLU A 681 6.16 -9.08 -16.23
CA GLU A 681 4.88 -8.90 -16.92
C GLU A 681 4.06 -7.79 -16.29
N PHE A 682 3.82 -7.87 -14.98
CA PHE A 682 3.11 -6.83 -14.24
C PHE A 682 3.73 -5.44 -14.42
N TYR A 683 5.06 -5.33 -14.37
CA TYR A 683 5.75 -4.05 -14.55
C TYR A 683 5.61 -3.51 -15.98
N LEU A 684 5.83 -4.35 -17.00
CA LEU A 684 5.82 -3.94 -18.40
C LEU A 684 4.42 -3.66 -18.93
N GLU A 685 3.36 -4.17 -18.29
CA GLU A 685 1.98 -3.74 -18.56
C GLU A 685 1.77 -2.25 -18.23
N GLN A 686 2.40 -1.75 -17.17
CA GLN A 686 2.29 -0.36 -16.73
C GLN A 686 3.33 0.56 -17.37
N ASN A 687 4.56 0.06 -17.57
CA ASN A 687 5.69 0.77 -18.18
C ASN A 687 6.35 -0.05 -19.31
N PRO A 688 5.77 -0.08 -20.52
CA PRO A 688 6.20 -0.98 -21.60
C PRO A 688 7.56 -0.69 -22.23
N ASP A 689 8.16 0.46 -21.94
CA ASP A 689 9.38 0.97 -22.59
C ASP A 689 10.60 0.95 -21.65
N ASP A 690 10.48 0.34 -20.46
CA ASP A 690 11.59 0.18 -19.53
C ASP A 690 12.59 -0.87 -20.03
N GLU A 691 13.74 -0.43 -20.53
CA GLU A 691 14.76 -1.33 -21.10
C GLU A 691 15.40 -2.28 -20.09
N LEU A 692 15.56 -1.84 -18.82
CA LEU A 692 16.20 -2.65 -17.78
C LEU A 692 15.31 -3.82 -17.39
N VAL A 693 14.02 -3.55 -17.18
CA VAL A 693 13.04 -4.57 -16.88
C VAL A 693 12.82 -5.47 -18.09
N THR A 694 12.75 -4.90 -19.30
CA THR A 694 12.64 -5.67 -20.55
C THR A 694 13.79 -6.65 -20.71
N GLY A 695 15.04 -6.23 -20.51
CA GLY A 695 16.21 -7.10 -20.59
C GLY A 695 16.17 -8.26 -19.59
N ARG A 696 15.80 -7.98 -18.33
CA ARG A 696 15.67 -9.01 -17.28
C ARG A 696 14.53 -9.99 -17.55
N TYR A 697 13.38 -9.47 -17.98
CA TYR A 697 12.22 -10.26 -18.35
C TYR A 697 12.55 -11.21 -19.50
N LEU A 698 13.18 -10.69 -20.57
CA LEU A 698 13.59 -11.50 -21.72
C LEU A 698 14.62 -12.57 -21.32
N TYR A 699 15.58 -12.22 -20.45
CA TYR A 699 16.54 -13.18 -19.91
C TYR A 699 15.85 -14.30 -19.12
N ALA A 700 14.87 -13.97 -18.26
CA ALA A 700 14.11 -14.97 -17.53
C ALA A 700 13.30 -15.90 -18.45
N LEU A 701 12.67 -15.37 -19.50
CA LEU A 701 11.99 -16.18 -20.51
C LEU A 701 12.95 -17.15 -21.22
N TYR A 702 14.16 -16.66 -21.56
CA TYR A 702 15.19 -17.47 -22.18
C TYR A 702 15.65 -18.62 -21.26
N GLU A 703 15.92 -18.33 -19.99
CA GLU A 703 16.33 -19.34 -19.00
C GLU A 703 15.24 -20.36 -18.68
N LEU A 704 13.96 -19.95 -18.67
CA LEU A 704 12.83 -20.87 -18.50
C LEU A 704 12.74 -21.88 -19.65
N GLY A 705 12.96 -21.42 -20.89
CA GLY A 705 13.00 -22.27 -22.08
C GLY A 705 11.72 -23.07 -22.36
N THR A 706 10.61 -22.77 -21.68
CA THR A 706 9.33 -23.45 -21.87
C THR A 706 8.70 -23.04 -23.20
N PRO A 707 7.82 -23.87 -23.79
CA PRO A 707 7.10 -23.49 -25.03
C PRO A 707 6.36 -22.15 -24.90
N GLU A 708 5.78 -21.88 -23.73
CA GLU A 708 5.13 -20.60 -23.42
C GLU A 708 6.13 -19.44 -23.42
N ALA A 709 7.28 -19.61 -22.76
CA ALA A 709 8.30 -18.56 -22.69
C ALA A 709 8.88 -18.23 -24.07
N LEU A 710 9.15 -19.25 -24.89
CA LEU A 710 9.62 -19.07 -26.27
C LEU A 710 8.57 -18.36 -27.15
N GLN A 711 7.28 -18.65 -26.95
CA GLN A 711 6.19 -17.95 -27.63
C GLN A 711 6.14 -16.47 -27.24
N LYS A 712 6.32 -16.15 -25.95
CA LYS A 712 6.41 -14.77 -25.46
C LYS A 712 7.59 -14.01 -26.07
N ILE A 713 8.78 -14.62 -26.14
CA ILE A 713 9.95 -14.04 -26.84
C ILE A 713 9.61 -13.72 -28.30
N SER A 714 8.96 -14.66 -29.01
CA SER A 714 8.57 -14.47 -30.40
C SER A 714 7.58 -13.32 -30.58
N GLY A 715 6.61 -13.18 -29.67
CA GLY A 715 5.66 -12.05 -29.67
C GLY A 715 6.31 -10.68 -29.45
N LEU A 716 7.46 -10.63 -28.78
CA LEU A 716 8.19 -9.40 -28.48
C LEU A 716 9.22 -9.01 -29.55
N ALA A 717 9.75 -9.98 -30.31
CA ALA A 717 10.87 -9.79 -31.22
C ALA A 717 10.68 -8.59 -32.16
N GLY A 718 9.50 -8.48 -32.78
CA GLY A 718 9.18 -7.37 -33.69
C GLY A 718 9.17 -6.00 -33.00
N LYS A 719 8.61 -5.90 -31.77
CA LYS A 719 8.64 -4.65 -30.99
C LYS A 719 10.07 -4.29 -30.61
N LEU A 720 10.84 -5.25 -30.10
CA LEU A 720 12.21 -5.06 -29.63
C LEU A 720 13.16 -4.58 -30.74
N LYS A 721 12.96 -5.06 -31.97
CA LYS A 721 13.69 -4.59 -33.14
C LYS A 721 13.54 -3.08 -33.34
N GLU A 722 12.33 -2.54 -33.16
CA GLU A 722 12.04 -1.11 -33.35
C GLU A 722 12.41 -0.25 -32.13
N THR A 723 12.61 -0.86 -30.95
CA THR A 723 13.02 -0.15 -29.73
C THR A 723 14.39 0.51 -29.88
N GLN A 724 14.49 1.77 -29.44
CA GLN A 724 15.76 2.47 -29.26
C GLN A 724 16.23 2.35 -27.81
N PHE A 725 17.13 1.40 -27.55
CA PHE A 725 17.78 1.24 -26.26
C PHE A 725 18.75 2.40 -25.99
N GLN A 726 18.73 2.90 -24.75
CA GLN A 726 19.68 3.85 -24.21
C GLN A 726 20.99 3.16 -23.83
N SER A 727 20.91 1.92 -23.33
CA SER A 727 22.07 1.09 -23.01
C SER A 727 22.44 0.14 -24.14
N ALA A 728 23.64 0.34 -24.70
CA ALA A 728 24.24 -0.54 -25.71
C ALA A 728 24.42 -1.98 -25.19
N GLU A 729 24.75 -2.15 -23.90
CA GLU A 729 24.89 -3.45 -23.26
C GLU A 729 23.57 -4.23 -23.25
N ILE A 730 22.47 -3.56 -22.88
CA ILE A 730 21.13 -4.19 -22.85
C ILE A 730 20.71 -4.56 -24.28
N ALA A 731 20.93 -3.67 -25.26
CA ALA A 731 20.68 -3.96 -26.66
C ALA A 731 21.43 -5.21 -27.14
N GLY A 732 22.71 -5.33 -26.77
CA GLY A 732 23.54 -6.49 -27.06
C GLY A 732 22.97 -7.78 -26.48
N ASN A 733 22.61 -7.77 -25.19
CA ASN A 733 22.05 -8.94 -24.50
C ASN A 733 20.70 -9.37 -25.09
N VAL A 734 19.80 -8.41 -25.36
CA VAL A 734 18.51 -8.67 -26.00
C VAL A 734 18.71 -9.31 -27.37
N ALA A 735 19.60 -8.75 -28.18
CA ALA A 735 19.86 -9.26 -29.51
C ALA A 735 20.46 -10.67 -29.50
N GLN A 736 21.37 -10.97 -28.56
CA GLN A 736 21.92 -12.31 -28.38
C GLN A 736 20.83 -13.33 -28.06
N ILE A 737 19.88 -12.99 -27.17
CA ILE A 737 18.74 -13.87 -26.86
C ILE A 737 17.88 -14.12 -28.11
N LEU A 738 17.59 -13.07 -28.90
CA LEU A 738 16.83 -13.21 -30.14
C LEU A 738 17.55 -14.11 -31.15
N ILE A 739 18.86 -13.95 -31.33
CA ILE A 739 19.66 -14.79 -32.23
C ILE A 739 19.67 -16.25 -31.76
N LYS A 740 19.90 -16.50 -30.46
CA LYS A 740 19.88 -17.85 -29.87
C LYS A 740 18.50 -18.52 -29.94
N THR A 741 17.43 -17.73 -29.99
CA THR A 741 16.05 -18.20 -30.17
C THR A 741 15.59 -18.16 -31.63
N LYS A 742 16.52 -18.01 -32.58
CA LYS A 742 16.31 -18.07 -34.05
C LYS A 742 15.54 -16.89 -34.66
N HIS A 743 15.42 -15.77 -33.94
CA HIS A 743 14.91 -14.50 -34.44
C HIS A 743 16.07 -13.67 -35.02
N PHE A 744 16.72 -14.21 -36.06
CA PHE A 744 17.98 -13.68 -36.58
C PHE A 744 17.84 -12.27 -37.14
N MET A 745 16.79 -12.01 -37.92
CA MET A 745 16.57 -10.70 -38.55
C MET A 745 16.49 -9.59 -37.49
N GLU A 746 15.69 -9.79 -36.45
CA GLU A 746 15.48 -8.85 -35.36
C GLU A 746 16.76 -8.65 -34.54
N GLY A 747 17.42 -9.74 -34.14
CA GLY A 747 18.65 -9.67 -33.36
C GLY A 747 19.80 -9.00 -34.11
N PHE A 748 20.02 -9.34 -35.39
CA PHE A 748 21.05 -8.70 -36.20
C PHE A 748 20.73 -7.24 -36.53
N ASP A 749 19.45 -6.84 -36.65
CA ASP A 749 19.07 -5.44 -36.82
C ASP A 749 19.42 -4.61 -35.59
N ILE A 750 19.15 -5.14 -34.38
CA ILE A 750 19.54 -4.49 -33.12
C ILE A 750 21.07 -4.39 -33.07
N LEU A 751 21.82 -5.49 -33.19
CA LEU A 751 23.28 -5.41 -33.10
C LEU A 751 23.89 -4.52 -34.19
N TYR A 752 23.40 -4.58 -35.43
CA TYR A 752 23.90 -3.74 -36.52
C TYR A 752 23.82 -2.25 -36.16
N ARG A 753 22.70 -1.81 -35.57
CA ARG A 753 22.48 -0.41 -35.18
C ARG A 753 23.56 0.10 -34.23
N TYR A 754 23.92 -0.69 -33.22
CA TYR A 754 24.87 -0.27 -32.19
C TYR A 754 26.33 -0.60 -32.56
N ALA A 755 26.60 -1.77 -33.14
CA ALA A 755 27.94 -2.19 -33.55
C ALA A 755 28.47 -1.40 -34.77
N SER A 756 27.60 -0.67 -35.48
CA SER A 756 28.03 0.26 -36.53
C SER A 756 28.94 1.36 -36.00
N ASP A 757 28.79 1.78 -34.73
CA ASP A 757 29.73 2.69 -34.07
C ASP A 757 31.10 2.01 -33.88
N PRO A 758 32.20 2.55 -34.44
CA PRO A 758 33.55 2.05 -34.20
C PRO A 758 33.99 2.07 -32.73
N GLY A 759 33.37 2.89 -31.88
CA GLY A 759 33.65 2.95 -30.44
C GLY A 759 33.15 1.73 -29.66
N GLU A 760 32.10 1.06 -30.13
CA GLU A 760 31.42 -0.05 -29.43
C GLU A 760 32.12 -1.40 -29.64
N LYS A 761 33.34 -1.54 -29.10
CA LYS A 761 34.22 -2.70 -29.34
C LYS A 761 33.60 -4.04 -28.90
N ASN A 762 32.91 -4.06 -27.75
CA ASN A 762 32.27 -5.28 -27.24
C ASN A 762 31.11 -5.73 -28.12
N LEU A 763 30.26 -4.80 -28.58
CA LEU A 763 29.14 -5.13 -29.47
C LEU A 763 29.62 -5.54 -30.86
N ARG A 764 30.73 -4.99 -31.36
CA ARG A 764 31.38 -5.47 -32.59
C ARG A 764 31.86 -6.92 -32.46
N MET A 765 32.48 -7.28 -31.32
CA MET A 765 32.81 -8.68 -31.05
C MET A 765 31.53 -9.55 -31.01
N MET A 766 30.49 -9.13 -30.28
CA MET A 766 29.23 -9.88 -30.22
C MET A 766 28.59 -10.05 -31.60
N TYR A 767 28.62 -9.00 -32.44
CA TYR A 767 28.16 -9.03 -33.81
C TYR A 767 28.90 -10.10 -34.63
N PHE A 768 30.23 -10.11 -34.55
CA PHE A 768 31.07 -11.09 -35.23
C PHE A 768 30.79 -12.52 -34.77
N ILE A 769 30.78 -12.76 -33.44
CA ILE A 769 30.54 -14.10 -32.87
C ILE A 769 29.16 -14.64 -33.24
N SER A 770 28.17 -13.77 -33.41
CA SER A 770 26.80 -14.18 -33.79
C SER A 770 26.73 -14.91 -35.13
N PHE A 771 27.71 -14.73 -36.03
CA PHE A 771 27.78 -15.49 -37.28
C PHE A 771 28.08 -16.99 -37.07
N ALA A 772 28.61 -17.38 -35.91
CA ALA A 772 28.82 -18.79 -35.57
C ALA A 772 27.51 -19.58 -35.35
N GLU A 773 26.38 -18.88 -35.24
CA GLU A 773 25.04 -19.49 -35.12
C GLU A 773 24.46 -19.92 -36.49
N TYR A 774 25.10 -19.55 -37.60
CA TYR A 774 24.67 -19.98 -38.93
C TYR A 774 24.65 -21.52 -39.06
N ARG A 775 23.62 -22.02 -39.75
CA ARG A 775 23.49 -23.41 -40.21
C ARG A 775 22.88 -23.40 -41.60
N ASP A 776 23.19 -24.40 -42.42
CA ASP A 776 22.63 -24.51 -43.78
C ASP A 776 21.09 -24.56 -43.75
N GLU A 777 20.49 -25.17 -42.73
CA GLU A 777 19.02 -25.19 -42.54
C GLU A 777 18.41 -23.80 -42.25
N TYR A 778 19.21 -22.83 -41.80
CA TYR A 778 18.77 -21.47 -41.50
C TYR A 778 18.96 -20.52 -42.67
N GLU A 779 19.52 -20.95 -43.80
CA GLU A 779 19.80 -20.09 -44.97
C GLU A 779 18.59 -19.24 -45.38
N ALA A 780 17.38 -19.80 -45.35
CA ALA A 780 16.15 -19.10 -45.72
C ALA A 780 15.78 -17.92 -44.81
N ILE A 781 16.14 -17.98 -43.53
CA ILE A 781 15.85 -16.96 -42.50
C ILE A 781 17.09 -16.18 -42.06
N TRP A 782 18.25 -16.50 -42.63
CA TRP A 782 19.51 -15.85 -42.28
C TRP A 782 19.61 -14.46 -42.91
N PRO A 783 19.94 -13.41 -42.13
CA PRO A 783 19.94 -12.04 -42.61
C PRO A 783 21.07 -11.74 -43.59
N ALA A 784 22.24 -12.37 -43.45
CA ALA A 784 23.44 -12.00 -44.20
C ALA A 784 23.43 -12.61 -45.62
N LYS A 785 23.58 -11.78 -46.66
CA LYS A 785 23.49 -12.21 -48.06
C LYS A 785 24.62 -11.63 -48.92
N GLU A 786 25.23 -12.49 -49.70
CA GLU A 786 26.16 -12.15 -50.79
C GLU A 786 25.38 -12.18 -52.12
N TYR A 787 25.73 -11.28 -53.03
CA TYR A 787 25.07 -11.14 -54.33
C TYR A 787 26.06 -11.38 -55.47
N ASP A 788 25.56 -11.87 -56.60
CA ASP A 788 26.40 -12.14 -57.78
C ASP A 788 26.73 -10.86 -58.57
N THR A 789 25.79 -9.91 -58.61
CA THR A 789 25.88 -8.66 -59.39
C THR A 789 25.54 -7.44 -58.54
N VAL A 790 26.19 -6.33 -58.85
CA VAL A 790 25.99 -5.06 -58.15
C VAL A 790 24.68 -4.42 -58.61
N GLU A 791 23.83 -4.04 -57.66
CA GLU A 791 22.59 -3.29 -57.87
C GLU A 791 22.50 -2.11 -56.90
N ALA A 792 21.52 -1.23 -57.13
CA ALA A 792 21.26 -0.12 -56.21
C ALA A 792 20.84 -0.64 -54.83
N GLY A 793 21.40 -0.06 -53.76
CA GLY A 793 21.19 -0.51 -52.39
C GLY A 793 22.12 -1.64 -51.91
N HIS A 794 23.00 -2.17 -52.78
CA HIS A 794 24.04 -3.12 -52.36
C HIS A 794 25.22 -2.40 -51.68
N PHE A 795 25.91 -3.14 -50.81
CA PHE A 795 27.18 -2.77 -50.22
C PHE A 795 28.29 -3.49 -50.97
N VAL A 796 29.36 -2.76 -51.30
CA VAL A 796 30.43 -3.29 -52.15
C VAL A 796 31.77 -3.11 -51.47
N LYS A 797 32.48 -4.23 -51.28
CA LYS A 797 33.91 -4.26 -50.96
C LYS A 797 34.68 -4.26 -52.27
N TYR A 798 35.54 -3.27 -52.47
CA TYR A 798 36.32 -3.12 -53.70
C TYR A 798 37.75 -2.70 -53.38
N SER A 799 38.69 -3.02 -54.27
CA SER A 799 40.09 -2.62 -54.12
C SER A 799 40.50 -1.61 -55.19
N ILE A 800 41.30 -0.62 -54.79
CA ILE A 800 42.01 0.29 -55.71
C ILE A 800 43.50 0.11 -55.46
N ASN A 801 44.26 -0.37 -56.46
CA ASN A 801 45.71 -0.64 -56.30
C ASN A 801 46.05 -1.50 -55.08
N ARG A 802 45.18 -2.48 -54.74
CA ARG A 802 45.23 -3.36 -53.55
C ARG A 802 44.81 -2.74 -52.21
N ASP A 803 44.45 -1.45 -52.17
CA ASP A 803 43.85 -0.85 -50.98
C ASP A 803 42.35 -1.15 -50.94
N ILE A 804 41.89 -1.83 -49.88
CA ILE A 804 40.49 -2.21 -49.68
C ILE A 804 39.67 -1.00 -49.26
N LYS A 805 38.50 -0.85 -49.91
CA LYS A 805 37.49 0.16 -49.60
C LYS A 805 36.10 -0.45 -49.58
N TYR A 806 35.19 0.27 -48.93
CA TYR A 806 33.79 -0.10 -48.82
C TYR A 806 32.90 1.06 -49.23
N ILE A 807 31.77 0.75 -49.87
CA ILE A 807 30.76 1.76 -50.23
C ILE A 807 29.35 1.16 -50.21
N GLU A 808 28.38 1.94 -49.75
CA GLU A 808 26.96 1.67 -49.96
C GLU A 808 26.51 2.37 -51.25
N LEU A 809 25.90 1.63 -52.18
CA LEU A 809 25.41 2.18 -53.45
C LEU A 809 23.99 2.75 -53.32
N ASN A 810 23.85 3.75 -52.48
CA ASN A 810 22.63 4.54 -52.38
C ASN A 810 22.49 5.52 -53.58
N GLU A 811 21.31 6.14 -53.72
CA GLU A 811 21.01 7.05 -54.84
C GLU A 811 21.97 8.23 -54.99
N GLN A 812 22.61 8.66 -53.89
CA GLN A 812 23.55 9.77 -53.89
C GLN A 812 24.93 9.33 -54.40
N ASN A 813 25.43 8.20 -53.89
CA ASN A 813 26.73 7.65 -54.28
C ASN A 813 26.71 7.20 -55.73
N LEU A 814 25.61 6.59 -56.20
CA LEU A 814 25.44 6.16 -57.60
C LEU A 814 25.54 7.30 -58.63
N LYS A 815 25.37 8.56 -58.22
CA LYS A 815 25.51 9.72 -59.12
C LYS A 815 26.96 10.22 -59.23
N GLN A 816 27.88 9.70 -58.42
CA GLN A 816 29.27 10.13 -58.36
C GLN A 816 30.17 9.12 -59.07
N ALA A 817 31.12 9.61 -59.87
CA ALA A 817 32.19 8.76 -60.37
C ALA A 817 33.15 8.41 -59.22
N PRO A 818 33.60 7.14 -59.10
CA PRO A 818 33.41 6.04 -60.05
C PRO A 818 32.21 5.12 -59.79
N PHE A 819 31.38 5.40 -58.78
CA PHE A 819 30.33 4.49 -58.32
C PHE A 819 29.16 4.32 -59.29
N ASN A 820 28.97 5.26 -60.22
CA ASN A 820 28.00 5.15 -61.32
C ASN A 820 28.31 3.99 -62.30
N GLU A 821 29.54 3.49 -62.33
CA GLU A 821 29.97 2.37 -63.18
C GLU A 821 29.87 1.00 -62.49
N PHE A 822 29.56 0.98 -61.18
CA PHE A 822 29.47 -0.25 -60.41
C PHE A 822 28.25 -1.15 -60.78
N PRO A 823 27.04 -0.62 -61.06
CA PRO A 823 25.88 -1.46 -61.35
C PRO A 823 26.08 -2.43 -62.53
N GLY A 824 25.73 -3.69 -62.33
CA GLY A 824 25.92 -4.77 -63.32
C GLY A 824 27.31 -5.43 -63.29
N CYS A 825 28.27 -4.90 -62.54
CA CYS A 825 29.54 -5.59 -62.30
C CYS A 825 29.33 -6.82 -61.41
N GLY A 826 29.99 -7.92 -61.73
CA GLY A 826 30.04 -9.11 -60.88
C GLY A 826 31.28 -9.14 -59.99
N LYS A 827 31.33 -10.11 -59.07
CA LYS A 827 32.51 -10.40 -58.25
C LYS A 827 33.73 -10.70 -59.15
N GLY A 828 34.86 -10.07 -58.85
CA GLY A 828 36.09 -10.10 -59.66
C GLY A 828 36.05 -9.21 -60.91
N GLY A 829 34.92 -8.55 -61.19
CA GLY A 829 34.82 -7.55 -62.26
C GLY A 829 35.74 -6.36 -61.97
N ALA A 830 36.48 -5.92 -62.99
CA ALA A 830 37.43 -4.83 -62.85
C ALA A 830 37.25 -3.82 -63.98
N PHE A 831 37.25 -2.52 -63.64
CA PHE A 831 37.18 -1.42 -64.61
C PHE A 831 38.15 -0.27 -64.24
N PRO A 832 38.68 0.45 -65.24
CA PRO A 832 39.62 1.54 -65.01
C PRO A 832 38.90 2.85 -64.68
N VAL A 833 39.40 3.59 -63.68
CA VAL A 833 38.89 4.90 -63.27
C VAL A 833 39.97 5.95 -63.45
N LYS A 834 39.65 7.03 -64.18
CA LYS A 834 40.59 8.12 -64.45
C LYS A 834 40.69 9.11 -63.30
N ARG A 835 41.91 9.38 -62.84
CA ARG A 835 42.16 10.46 -61.86
C ARG A 835 41.83 11.83 -62.46
N PRO A 836 41.06 12.69 -61.78
CA PRO A 836 40.60 13.98 -62.32
C PRO A 836 41.70 14.95 -62.76
N LEU A 837 42.89 14.89 -62.15
CA LEU A 837 44.00 15.83 -62.39
C LEU A 837 45.11 15.26 -63.28
N SER A 838 45.48 13.98 -63.13
CA SER A 838 46.61 13.37 -63.85
C SER A 838 46.20 12.55 -65.07
N GLY A 839 44.91 12.19 -65.21
CA GLY A 839 44.43 11.30 -66.26
C GLY A 839 44.92 9.84 -66.15
N GLN A 840 45.72 9.53 -65.12
CA GLN A 840 46.17 8.18 -64.82
C GLN A 840 44.97 7.31 -64.46
N GLU A 841 44.93 6.09 -64.99
CA GLU A 841 43.88 5.11 -64.70
C GLU A 841 44.27 4.29 -63.47
N ASP A 842 43.43 4.30 -62.44
CA ASP A 842 43.48 3.35 -61.33
C ASP A 842 42.52 2.20 -61.63
N MET A 843 42.94 0.96 -61.39
CA MET A 843 42.09 -0.20 -61.59
C MET A 843 41.24 -0.44 -60.34
N ILE A 844 39.91 -0.41 -60.49
CA ILE A 844 38.97 -0.83 -59.45
C ILE A 844 38.60 -2.28 -59.67
N THR A 845 38.67 -3.12 -58.63
CA THR A 845 38.20 -4.52 -58.65
C THR A 845 37.11 -4.72 -57.62
N ILE A 846 35.99 -5.32 -58.01
CA ILE A 846 34.91 -5.69 -57.11
C ILE A 846 35.29 -6.99 -56.38
N GLU A 847 35.57 -6.90 -55.08
CA GLU A 847 36.00 -8.05 -54.27
C GLU A 847 34.82 -8.85 -53.75
N ARG A 848 33.75 -8.16 -53.32
CA ARG A 848 32.55 -8.77 -52.77
C ARG A 848 31.35 -7.83 -52.83
N ILE A 849 30.17 -8.38 -53.09
CA ILE A 849 28.89 -7.66 -53.20
C ILE A 849 27.95 -8.24 -52.15
N MET A 850 27.42 -7.40 -51.27
CA MET A 850 26.78 -7.87 -50.05
C MET A 850 25.68 -6.95 -49.56
N ASN A 851 24.91 -7.42 -48.59
CA ASN A 851 24.00 -6.56 -47.83
C ASN A 851 24.68 -5.94 -46.60
N LYS A 852 23.94 -5.09 -45.88
CA LYS A 852 24.45 -4.34 -44.72
C LYS A 852 25.08 -5.24 -43.64
N TYR A 853 24.58 -6.46 -43.46
CA TYR A 853 25.03 -7.33 -42.38
C TYR A 853 26.43 -7.92 -42.65
N LEU A 854 26.62 -8.50 -43.83
CA LEU A 854 27.95 -8.95 -44.27
C LEU A 854 28.94 -7.79 -44.39
N TYR A 855 28.45 -6.60 -44.76
CA TYR A 855 29.27 -5.39 -44.81
C TYR A 855 29.90 -5.06 -43.45
N LEU A 856 29.09 -5.01 -42.39
CA LEU A 856 29.61 -4.72 -41.05
C LEU A 856 30.53 -5.83 -40.55
N HIS A 857 30.20 -7.09 -40.84
CA HIS A 857 31.08 -8.23 -40.55
C HIS A 857 32.47 -8.04 -41.17
N ASP A 858 32.55 -7.79 -42.48
CA ASP A 858 33.83 -7.65 -43.19
C ASP A 858 34.60 -6.40 -42.75
N LEU A 859 33.89 -5.32 -42.41
CA LEU A 859 34.49 -4.12 -41.83
C LEU A 859 35.20 -4.42 -40.50
N ILE A 860 34.58 -5.21 -39.62
CA ILE A 860 35.15 -5.61 -38.32
C ILE A 860 36.37 -6.53 -38.55
N VAL A 861 36.28 -7.50 -39.46
CA VAL A 861 37.39 -8.41 -39.78
C VAL A 861 38.60 -7.66 -40.32
N ASP A 862 38.39 -6.71 -41.24
CA ASP A 862 39.47 -5.90 -41.80
C ASP A 862 40.07 -4.93 -40.77
N GLU A 863 39.25 -4.38 -39.85
CA GLU A 863 39.74 -3.54 -38.73
C GLU A 863 40.70 -4.32 -37.83
N VAL A 864 40.33 -5.53 -37.41
CA VAL A 864 41.15 -6.39 -36.56
C VAL A 864 42.41 -6.85 -37.30
N SER A 865 42.29 -7.20 -38.58
CA SER A 865 43.41 -7.67 -39.39
C SER A 865 44.42 -6.56 -39.71
N GLY A 866 43.94 -5.34 -39.95
CA GLY A 866 44.79 -4.18 -40.22
C GLY A 866 45.38 -3.53 -38.97
N ASN A 867 44.76 -3.74 -37.79
CA ASN A 867 45.19 -3.15 -36.53
C ASN A 867 45.01 -4.12 -35.34
N PRO A 868 46.08 -4.80 -34.88
CA PRO A 868 46.02 -5.69 -33.71
C PRO A 868 45.75 -4.94 -32.39
N TYR A 869 45.80 -3.61 -32.39
CA TYR A 869 45.45 -2.75 -31.26
C TYR A 869 44.10 -2.02 -31.47
N SER A 870 43.21 -2.58 -32.30
CA SER A 870 41.86 -2.04 -32.54
C SER A 870 41.01 -1.91 -31.27
N GLY A 871 41.38 -2.61 -30.19
CA GLY A 871 40.64 -2.67 -28.93
C GLY A 871 39.47 -3.65 -28.95
N ILE A 872 39.20 -4.29 -30.10
CA ILE A 872 38.30 -5.44 -30.18
C ILE A 872 39.09 -6.65 -29.69
N PRO A 873 38.58 -7.46 -28.75
CA PRO A 873 39.30 -8.61 -28.18
C PRO A 873 39.29 -9.82 -29.13
N MET A 874 39.77 -9.60 -30.36
CA MET A 874 39.94 -10.60 -31.42
C MET A 874 41.33 -10.42 -32.03
N GLU A 875 41.93 -11.50 -32.51
CA GLU A 875 43.23 -11.46 -33.15
C GLU A 875 43.17 -12.20 -34.48
N SER A 876 43.69 -11.56 -35.54
CA SER A 876 43.71 -12.14 -36.87
C SER A 876 44.86 -13.13 -36.99
N MET A 877 44.55 -14.34 -37.46
CA MET A 877 45.51 -15.43 -37.63
C MET A 877 45.59 -15.80 -39.10
N GLU A 878 46.78 -15.67 -39.70
CA GLU A 878 47.03 -16.14 -41.06
C GLU A 878 47.29 -17.64 -41.03
N ILE A 879 46.40 -18.40 -41.67
CA ILE A 879 46.50 -19.85 -41.83
C ILE A 879 46.68 -20.14 -43.31
N GLU A 880 47.69 -20.94 -43.66
CA GLU A 880 47.87 -21.39 -45.04
C GLU A 880 46.78 -22.42 -45.39
N PRO A 881 45.96 -22.17 -46.44
CA PRO A 881 44.87 -23.08 -46.80
C PRO A 881 45.39 -24.49 -47.10
N GLY A 882 44.85 -25.48 -46.41
CA GLY A 882 45.17 -26.89 -46.63
C GLY A 882 46.43 -27.42 -45.91
N ASP A 883 47.13 -26.60 -45.11
CA ASP A 883 48.24 -27.07 -44.27
C ASP A 883 47.85 -27.14 -42.78
N ILE A 884 47.52 -28.35 -42.31
CA ILE A 884 47.22 -28.62 -40.89
C ILE A 884 48.42 -28.26 -40.00
N THR A 885 49.65 -28.43 -40.49
CA THR A 885 50.88 -28.09 -39.76
C THR A 885 51.00 -26.58 -39.53
N SER A 886 50.50 -25.78 -40.48
CA SER A 886 50.40 -24.32 -40.35
C SER A 886 49.43 -23.94 -39.24
N ILE A 887 48.26 -24.60 -39.18
CA ILE A 887 47.26 -24.42 -38.11
C ILE A 887 47.86 -24.73 -36.75
N GLU A 888 48.50 -25.90 -36.59
CA GLU A 888 49.11 -26.30 -35.31
C GLU A 888 50.17 -25.30 -34.85
N LYS A 889 51.07 -24.87 -35.75
CA LYS A 889 52.10 -23.87 -35.43
C LYS A 889 51.51 -22.54 -34.99
N VAL A 890 50.48 -22.07 -35.69
CA VAL A 890 49.80 -20.80 -35.39
C VAL A 890 49.10 -20.89 -34.02
N LEU A 891 48.31 -21.93 -33.78
CA LEU A 891 47.63 -22.14 -32.50
C LEU A 891 48.63 -22.26 -31.35
N THR A 892 49.69 -23.06 -31.49
CA THR A 892 50.73 -23.19 -30.45
C THR A 892 51.45 -21.86 -30.21
N ARG A 893 51.70 -21.06 -31.24
CA ARG A 893 52.33 -19.73 -31.08
C ARG A 893 51.46 -18.78 -30.27
N PHE A 894 50.15 -18.73 -30.53
CA PHE A 894 49.24 -17.79 -29.87
C PHE A 894 48.75 -18.27 -28.50
N MET A 895 48.49 -19.58 -28.34
CA MET A 895 47.80 -20.12 -27.17
C MET A 895 48.63 -21.11 -26.35
N GLY A 896 49.74 -21.63 -26.88
CA GLY A 896 50.47 -22.74 -26.29
C GLY A 896 51.08 -22.46 -24.91
N GLU A 897 51.61 -21.26 -24.68
CA GLU A 897 52.15 -20.87 -23.36
C GLU A 897 51.05 -20.82 -22.29
N ARG A 898 49.95 -20.13 -22.58
CA ARG A 898 48.81 -20.01 -21.66
C ARG A 898 48.19 -21.37 -21.39
N GLY A 899 47.97 -22.20 -22.42
CA GLY A 899 47.40 -23.53 -22.25
C GLY A 899 48.31 -24.48 -21.47
N SER A 900 49.64 -24.39 -21.62
CA SER A 900 50.58 -25.13 -20.75
C SER A 900 50.47 -24.71 -19.28
N GLN A 901 50.37 -23.40 -19.00
CA GLN A 901 50.21 -22.90 -17.63
C GLN A 901 48.87 -23.34 -17.02
N GLU A 902 47.77 -23.25 -17.79
CA GLU A 902 46.45 -23.71 -17.36
C GLU A 902 46.46 -25.22 -17.06
N GLN A 903 47.16 -26.02 -17.88
CA GLN A 903 47.31 -27.46 -17.66
C GLN A 903 48.16 -27.80 -16.43
N GLU A 904 49.26 -27.09 -16.18
CA GLU A 904 50.08 -27.23 -14.97
C GLU A 904 49.26 -26.90 -13.71
N ILE A 905 48.50 -25.80 -13.73
CA ILE A 905 47.62 -25.40 -12.63
C ILE A 905 46.53 -26.46 -12.41
N LYS A 906 45.87 -26.93 -13.47
CA LYS A 906 44.85 -27.99 -13.40
C LYS A 906 45.43 -29.26 -12.79
N THR A 907 46.61 -29.69 -13.22
CA THR A 907 47.28 -30.90 -12.70
C THR A 907 47.60 -30.76 -11.22
N ARG A 908 48.21 -29.64 -10.82
CA ARG A 908 48.52 -29.35 -9.41
C ARG A 908 47.26 -29.33 -8.54
N LEU A 909 46.17 -28.70 -8.99
CA LEU A 909 44.91 -28.65 -8.25
C LEU A 909 44.28 -30.05 -8.10
N ILE A 910 44.36 -30.88 -9.14
CA ILE A 910 43.92 -32.28 -9.04
C ILE A 910 44.76 -33.03 -8.02
N GLU A 911 46.09 -32.90 -8.03
CA GLU A 911 46.96 -33.53 -7.02
C GLU A 911 46.65 -33.07 -5.58
N GLN A 912 46.37 -31.78 -5.38
CA GLN A 912 45.93 -31.26 -4.09
C GLN A 912 44.60 -31.88 -3.64
N TYR A 913 43.66 -32.05 -4.57
CA TYR A 913 42.40 -32.75 -4.29
C TYR A 913 42.66 -34.21 -3.90
N GLU A 914 43.52 -34.92 -4.62
CA GLU A 914 43.89 -36.31 -4.32
C GLU A 914 44.47 -36.46 -2.92
N ASN A 915 45.32 -35.51 -2.50
CA ASN A 915 45.91 -35.46 -1.16
C ASN A 915 44.93 -34.97 -0.08
N ARG A 916 43.67 -34.70 -0.44
CA ARG A 916 42.60 -34.19 0.45
C ARG A 916 42.90 -32.81 1.03
N GLU A 917 43.72 -32.01 0.34
CA GLU A 917 44.06 -30.64 0.73
C GLU A 917 42.96 -29.63 0.31
N ILE A 918 42.29 -29.91 -0.80
CA ILE A 918 41.12 -29.18 -1.27
C ILE A 918 39.94 -30.12 -1.49
N SER A 919 38.74 -29.55 -1.43
CA SER A 919 37.46 -30.25 -1.51
C SER A 919 36.95 -30.38 -2.95
N PHE A 920 35.81 -31.08 -3.15
CA PHE A 920 35.28 -31.34 -4.50
C PHE A 920 34.85 -30.04 -5.18
N SER A 921 34.05 -29.22 -4.51
CA SER A 921 33.65 -27.91 -5.05
C SER A 921 34.83 -27.00 -5.33
N GLN A 922 35.86 -27.00 -4.48
CA GLN A 922 37.06 -26.18 -4.71
C GLN A 922 37.83 -26.61 -5.95
N VAL A 923 38.02 -27.92 -6.18
CA VAL A 923 38.72 -28.40 -7.40
C VAL A 923 37.87 -28.18 -8.65
N VAL A 924 36.56 -28.36 -8.58
CA VAL A 924 35.66 -28.08 -9.71
C VAL A 924 35.72 -26.61 -10.09
N VAL A 925 35.63 -25.69 -9.13
CA VAL A 925 35.66 -24.25 -9.42
C VAL A 925 37.03 -23.83 -9.97
N ALA A 926 38.12 -24.27 -9.33
CA ALA A 926 39.45 -23.81 -9.68
C ALA A 926 40.04 -24.49 -10.93
N ALA A 927 39.74 -25.78 -11.16
CA ALA A 927 40.35 -26.58 -12.23
C ALA A 927 39.39 -26.89 -13.39
N LEU A 928 38.08 -26.91 -13.13
CA LEU A 928 37.03 -27.30 -14.08
C LEU A 928 36.01 -26.17 -14.34
N GLN A 929 36.39 -24.92 -14.01
CA GLN A 929 35.63 -23.70 -14.32
C GLN A 929 34.18 -23.72 -13.78
N GLY A 930 33.95 -24.30 -12.61
CA GLY A 930 32.64 -24.29 -11.96
C GLY A 930 31.61 -25.22 -12.58
N LYS A 931 32.00 -26.08 -13.54
CA LYS A 931 31.09 -27.05 -14.17
C LYS A 931 30.89 -28.27 -13.28
N TYR A 932 30.03 -28.17 -12.25
CA TYR A 932 29.86 -29.21 -11.22
C TYR A 932 29.46 -30.58 -11.75
N LEU A 933 28.38 -30.70 -12.51
CA LEU A 933 27.91 -32.00 -12.99
C LEU A 933 28.84 -32.61 -14.06
N PRO A 934 29.30 -31.87 -15.09
CA PRO A 934 30.34 -32.37 -15.99
C PRO A 934 31.65 -32.73 -15.25
N GLY A 935 32.05 -31.90 -14.28
CA GLY A 935 33.24 -32.09 -13.48
C GLY A 935 33.17 -33.33 -12.60
N TYR A 936 32.00 -33.66 -12.04
CA TYR A 936 31.76 -34.93 -11.37
C TYR A 936 32.11 -36.12 -12.28
N PHE A 937 31.61 -36.13 -13.53
CA PHE A 937 31.89 -37.21 -14.46
C PHE A 937 33.33 -37.23 -14.96
N GLU A 938 33.95 -36.07 -15.14
CA GLU A 938 35.37 -35.97 -15.47
C GLU A 938 36.21 -36.62 -14.37
N MET A 939 35.91 -36.32 -13.11
CA MET A 939 36.56 -36.91 -11.94
C MET A 939 36.30 -38.42 -11.82
N ALA A 940 35.04 -38.86 -11.92
CA ALA A 940 34.64 -40.25 -11.77
C ALA A 940 35.17 -41.17 -12.89
N ARG A 941 35.29 -40.67 -14.13
CA ARG A 941 35.57 -41.52 -15.31
C ARG A 941 36.97 -41.33 -15.91
N ARG A 942 37.49 -40.10 -15.95
CA ARG A 942 38.70 -39.75 -16.71
C ARG A 942 39.88 -39.35 -15.83
N LEU A 943 39.63 -38.73 -14.69
CA LEU A 943 40.65 -38.31 -13.74
C LEU A 943 40.75 -39.33 -12.59
N ARG A 944 41.17 -38.87 -11.41
CA ARG A 944 41.62 -39.70 -10.30
C ARG A 944 40.54 -39.99 -9.25
N GLY A 945 39.27 -40.02 -9.66
CA GLY A 945 38.15 -40.46 -8.83
C GLY A 945 37.56 -39.40 -7.91
N ILE A 946 36.53 -39.79 -7.15
CA ILE A 946 35.85 -38.92 -6.17
C ILE A 946 36.26 -39.33 -4.75
N ASN A 947 36.74 -38.38 -3.95
CA ASN A 947 37.08 -38.62 -2.55
C ASN A 947 35.82 -38.66 -1.68
N ILE A 948 35.71 -39.69 -0.84
CA ILE A 948 34.69 -39.78 0.21
C ILE A 948 35.32 -39.52 1.58
N VAL A 949 34.55 -38.89 2.46
CA VAL A 949 34.84 -38.80 3.89
C VAL A 949 34.67 -40.18 4.53
N PRO A 950 35.69 -40.75 5.18
CA PRO A 950 35.64 -42.15 5.62
C PRO A 950 34.53 -42.46 6.63
N LEU A 951 33.98 -43.68 6.60
CA LEU A 951 32.85 -44.12 7.43
C LEU A 951 33.06 -43.89 8.94
N ILE A 952 34.30 -43.98 9.43
CA ILE A 952 34.64 -43.77 10.85
C ILE A 952 34.31 -42.35 11.35
N ALA A 953 34.19 -41.37 10.44
CA ALA A 953 33.78 -40.02 10.78
C ALA A 953 32.31 -39.92 11.20
N PHE A 954 31.47 -40.90 10.82
CA PHE A 954 30.03 -40.84 11.03
C PHE A 954 29.56 -41.66 12.21
N ARG A 955 28.60 -41.10 12.96
CA ARG A 955 27.88 -41.79 14.03
C ARG A 955 26.47 -42.14 13.56
N PRO A 956 25.84 -43.19 14.12
CA PRO A 956 24.45 -43.51 13.80
C PRO A 956 23.53 -42.39 14.27
N VAL A 957 22.89 -41.71 13.32
CA VAL A 957 21.84 -40.71 13.61
C VAL A 957 20.59 -41.10 12.80
N PRO A 958 19.44 -41.38 13.44
CA PRO A 958 18.20 -41.57 12.71
C PRO A 958 17.74 -40.25 12.10
N ALA A 959 17.61 -40.23 10.77
CA ALA A 959 17.02 -39.12 10.02
C ALA A 959 15.92 -39.69 9.11
N SER A 960 14.84 -38.94 8.94
CA SER A 960 13.70 -39.30 8.09
C SER A 960 13.72 -38.59 6.73
N ARG A 961 14.59 -37.58 6.57
CA ARG A 961 14.66 -36.72 5.39
C ARG A 961 16.13 -36.39 5.05
N TYR A 962 16.43 -36.37 3.76
CA TYR A 962 17.80 -36.23 3.26
C TYR A 962 17.91 -35.11 2.23
N LEU A 963 18.87 -34.20 2.44
CA LEU A 963 19.23 -33.15 1.48
C LEU A 963 20.36 -33.67 0.58
N LEU A 964 20.22 -33.52 -0.72
CA LEU A 964 21.24 -33.88 -1.71
C LEU A 964 22.00 -32.63 -2.20
N ASP A 965 23.24 -32.86 -2.61
CA ASP A 965 24.07 -31.90 -3.35
C ASP A 965 24.59 -32.53 -4.65
N LEU A 966 25.36 -31.78 -5.44
CA LEU A 966 25.88 -32.27 -6.73
C LEU A 966 27.04 -33.28 -6.59
N SER A 967 27.54 -33.54 -5.38
CA SER A 967 28.56 -34.58 -5.13
C SER A 967 27.95 -35.96 -4.91
N SER A 968 26.72 -36.03 -4.39
CA SER A 968 25.99 -37.27 -4.07
C SER A 968 24.90 -37.61 -5.08
N LEU A 969 24.20 -36.60 -5.60
CA LEU A 969 23.08 -36.75 -6.53
C LEU A 969 23.38 -37.65 -7.74
N PRO A 970 24.51 -37.48 -8.48
CA PRO A 970 24.76 -38.26 -9.68
C PRO A 970 24.91 -39.76 -9.39
N LEU A 971 25.57 -40.13 -8.28
CA LEU A 971 25.76 -41.52 -7.90
C LEU A 971 24.45 -42.19 -7.49
N LEU A 972 23.63 -41.51 -6.68
CA LEU A 972 22.34 -42.06 -6.25
C LEU A 972 21.41 -42.29 -7.45
N TYR A 973 21.34 -41.33 -8.38
CA TYR A 973 20.58 -41.51 -9.61
C TYR A 973 21.13 -42.67 -10.46
N GLN A 974 22.46 -42.81 -10.58
CA GLN A 974 23.06 -43.95 -11.28
C GLN A 974 22.68 -45.30 -10.66
N MET A 975 22.65 -45.41 -9.33
CA MET A 975 22.21 -46.63 -8.65
C MET A 975 20.75 -46.97 -8.98
N VAL A 976 19.87 -45.97 -9.02
CA VAL A 976 18.47 -46.16 -9.41
C VAL A 976 18.38 -46.61 -10.87
N ASN A 977 19.05 -45.90 -11.79
CA ASN A 977 18.95 -46.16 -13.22
C ASN A 977 19.56 -47.51 -13.62
N GLN A 978 20.72 -47.88 -13.07
CA GLN A 978 21.43 -49.12 -13.44
C GLN A 978 20.92 -50.35 -12.69
N HIS A 979 20.54 -50.20 -11.42
CA HIS A 979 20.22 -51.33 -10.53
C HIS A 979 18.77 -51.36 -10.07
N LYS A 980 17.93 -50.43 -10.52
CA LYS A 980 16.50 -50.31 -10.16
C LYS A 980 16.28 -50.27 -8.65
N VAL A 981 17.15 -49.54 -7.96
CA VAL A 981 17.09 -49.35 -6.51
C VAL A 981 15.91 -48.46 -6.13
N GLU A 982 15.18 -48.85 -5.08
CA GLU A 982 14.24 -47.97 -4.38
C GLU A 982 14.80 -47.64 -3.00
N PHE A 983 15.09 -46.36 -2.73
CA PHE A 983 15.62 -45.93 -1.44
C PHE A 983 14.54 -45.77 -0.36
N GLY A 984 13.26 -45.70 -0.73
CA GLY A 984 12.13 -45.65 0.21
C GLY A 984 12.08 -44.40 1.11
N VAL A 985 12.84 -43.36 0.77
CA VAL A 985 12.91 -42.09 1.52
C VAL A 985 12.79 -40.90 0.56
N PRO A 986 12.11 -39.81 0.95
CA PRO A 986 12.07 -38.59 0.16
C PRO A 986 13.39 -37.82 0.28
N PHE A 987 13.84 -37.25 -0.84
CA PHE A 987 14.99 -36.36 -0.87
C PHE A 987 14.54 -34.89 -0.93
N VAL A 988 15.44 -33.99 -0.58
CA VAL A 988 15.31 -32.54 -0.78
C VAL A 988 16.47 -32.12 -1.68
N LEU A 989 16.22 -31.20 -2.61
CA LEU A 989 17.24 -30.61 -3.46
C LEU A 989 17.03 -29.10 -3.54
N ALA A 990 18.12 -28.33 -3.50
CA ALA A 990 18.02 -26.90 -3.70
C ALA A 990 17.52 -26.58 -5.12
N LYS A 991 16.61 -25.60 -5.25
CA LYS A 991 16.07 -25.15 -6.55
C LYS A 991 17.18 -24.75 -7.52
N HIS A 992 18.23 -24.09 -7.04
CA HIS A 992 19.40 -23.74 -7.84
C HIS A 992 20.03 -24.96 -8.55
N HIS A 993 20.22 -26.08 -7.84
CA HIS A 993 20.78 -27.30 -8.42
C HIS A 993 19.83 -27.95 -9.43
N ALA A 994 18.53 -27.97 -9.14
CA ALA A 994 17.51 -28.49 -10.05
C ALA A 994 17.42 -27.68 -11.35
N ASP A 995 17.44 -26.35 -11.25
CA ASP A 995 17.36 -25.46 -12.39
C ASP A 995 18.67 -25.48 -13.20
N HIS A 996 19.84 -25.65 -12.56
CA HIS A 996 21.10 -25.89 -13.26
C HIS A 996 21.08 -27.17 -14.12
N ILE A 997 20.47 -28.26 -13.64
CA ILE A 997 20.32 -29.50 -14.43
C ILE A 997 19.43 -29.26 -15.65
N LYS A 998 18.33 -28.51 -15.49
CA LYS A 998 17.44 -28.15 -16.61
C LYS A 998 18.15 -27.28 -17.64
N HIS A 999 18.97 -26.33 -17.19
CA HIS A 999 19.77 -25.48 -18.06
C HIS A 999 20.76 -26.31 -18.89
N LEU A 1000 21.54 -27.20 -18.25
CA LEU A 1000 22.45 -28.11 -18.97
C LEU A 1000 21.72 -29.00 -19.99
N LEU A 1001 20.49 -29.43 -19.68
CA LEU A 1001 19.67 -30.19 -20.61
C LEU A 1001 19.23 -29.35 -21.82
N ALA A 1002 18.80 -28.11 -21.59
CA ALA A 1002 18.42 -27.19 -22.65
C ALA A 1002 19.60 -26.88 -23.57
N GLU A 1003 20.77 -26.57 -23.01
CA GLU A 1003 22.02 -26.36 -23.77
C GLU A 1003 22.38 -27.58 -24.62
N ALA A 1004 22.36 -28.78 -24.03
CA ALA A 1004 22.70 -30.01 -24.74
C ALA A 1004 21.73 -30.31 -25.91
N LYS A 1005 20.45 -29.97 -25.76
CA LYS A 1005 19.43 -30.10 -26.82
C LYS A 1005 19.59 -29.06 -27.93
N ALA A 1006 19.97 -27.83 -27.59
CA ALA A 1006 20.11 -26.74 -28.53
C ALA A 1006 21.34 -26.87 -29.44
N ASP A 1007 22.48 -27.33 -28.92
CA ASP A 1007 23.73 -27.39 -29.69
C ASP A 1007 23.87 -28.71 -30.45
N ASP A 1008 23.46 -28.74 -31.73
CA ASP A 1008 23.41 -29.96 -32.54
C ASP A 1008 24.76 -30.46 -33.10
N ARG A 1009 25.83 -29.69 -32.91
CA ARG A 1009 27.13 -29.86 -33.58
C ARG A 1009 27.96 -31.04 -33.03
N GLU A 1010 28.76 -31.65 -33.90
CA GLU A 1010 29.94 -32.40 -33.46
C GLU A 1010 30.90 -31.45 -32.74
N GLN A 1011 31.17 -31.69 -31.46
CA GLN A 1011 32.02 -30.81 -30.67
C GLN A 1011 33.48 -31.24 -30.79
N LEU A 1012 34.30 -30.33 -31.31
CA LEU A 1012 35.75 -30.40 -31.24
C LEU A 1012 36.21 -29.45 -30.13
N SER A 1013 36.91 -29.99 -29.14
CA SER A 1013 37.67 -29.17 -28.20
C SER A 1013 39.16 -29.32 -28.49
N LEU A 1014 39.88 -28.20 -28.57
CA LEU A 1014 41.31 -28.18 -28.82
C LEU A 1014 42.03 -27.89 -27.51
N MET A 1015 42.93 -28.78 -27.11
CA MET A 1015 43.89 -28.50 -26.04
C MET A 1015 45.20 -28.06 -26.69
N VAL A 1016 45.52 -26.78 -26.57
CA VAL A 1016 46.72 -26.18 -27.17
C VAL A 1016 47.75 -25.93 -26.08
N THR A 1017 48.90 -26.58 -26.16
CA THR A 1017 50.01 -26.41 -25.21
C THR A 1017 51.30 -26.10 -25.97
N ARG A 1018 52.40 -25.82 -25.26
CA ARG A 1018 53.74 -25.72 -25.86
C ARG A 1018 54.16 -26.99 -26.59
N GLU A 1019 53.58 -28.14 -26.25
CA GLU A 1019 53.90 -29.45 -26.84
C GLU A 1019 53.15 -29.71 -28.16
N GLY A 1020 52.06 -28.97 -28.41
CA GLY A 1020 51.26 -29.11 -29.63
C GLY A 1020 49.77 -28.90 -29.41
N VAL A 1021 48.98 -29.26 -30.42
CA VAL A 1021 47.52 -29.19 -30.40
C VAL A 1021 46.96 -30.62 -30.31
N THR A 1022 46.19 -30.89 -29.25
CA THR A 1022 45.49 -32.17 -29.09
C THR A 1022 44.00 -31.97 -29.35
N PRO A 1023 43.44 -32.54 -30.44
CA PRO A 1023 42.01 -32.48 -30.69
C PRO A 1023 41.25 -33.53 -29.88
N ASN A 1024 40.19 -33.09 -29.21
CA ASN A 1024 39.24 -33.94 -28.49
C ASN A 1024 37.89 -33.87 -29.19
N PHE A 1025 37.59 -34.90 -29.96
CA PHE A 1025 36.29 -35.06 -30.63
C PHE A 1025 35.28 -35.67 -29.66
N VAL A 1026 34.10 -35.06 -29.54
CA VAL A 1026 32.95 -35.62 -28.83
C VAL A 1026 32.02 -36.24 -29.89
N PRO A 1027 31.91 -37.57 -29.96
CA PRO A 1027 31.04 -38.23 -30.92
C PRO A 1027 29.55 -37.93 -30.67
N GLU A 1028 28.75 -37.95 -31.73
CA GLU A 1028 27.30 -37.72 -31.66
C GLU A 1028 26.59 -38.64 -30.64
N GLU A 1029 26.98 -39.92 -30.58
CA GLU A 1029 26.44 -40.90 -29.63
C GLU A 1029 26.71 -40.54 -28.16
N ALA A 1030 27.87 -39.93 -27.87
CA ALA A 1030 28.19 -39.47 -26.52
C ALA A 1030 27.27 -38.31 -26.10
N ARG A 1031 26.89 -37.45 -27.05
CA ARG A 1031 25.95 -36.37 -26.82
C ARG A 1031 24.52 -36.87 -26.61
N LYS A 1032 24.04 -37.80 -27.46
CA LYS A 1032 22.72 -38.45 -27.27
C LYS A 1032 22.63 -39.12 -25.90
N SER A 1033 23.69 -39.81 -25.50
CA SER A 1033 23.79 -40.40 -24.16
C SER A 1033 23.75 -39.35 -23.05
N ASN A 1034 24.38 -38.18 -23.23
CA ASN A 1034 24.35 -37.09 -22.27
C ASN A 1034 22.94 -36.48 -22.13
N ILE A 1035 22.25 -36.22 -23.26
CA ILE A 1035 20.86 -35.73 -23.27
C ILE A 1035 19.97 -36.73 -22.53
N THR A 1036 20.05 -38.02 -22.90
CA THR A 1036 19.26 -39.09 -22.26
C THR A 1036 19.52 -39.16 -20.75
N TYR A 1037 20.78 -39.00 -20.34
CA TYR A 1037 21.15 -38.98 -18.93
C TYR A 1037 20.52 -37.79 -18.20
N LEU A 1038 20.64 -36.57 -18.75
CA LEU A 1038 20.11 -35.34 -18.16
C LEU A 1038 18.58 -35.33 -18.12
N GLU A 1039 17.92 -35.85 -19.14
CA GLU A 1039 16.45 -36.02 -19.15
C GLU A 1039 16.00 -36.94 -18.02
N GLY A 1040 16.64 -38.12 -17.90
CA GLY A 1040 16.30 -39.06 -16.85
C GLY A 1040 16.65 -38.55 -15.44
N LEU A 1041 17.77 -37.83 -15.29
CA LEU A 1041 18.15 -37.21 -14.02
C LEU A 1041 17.14 -36.11 -13.63
N SER A 1042 16.76 -35.26 -14.58
CA SER A 1042 15.77 -34.20 -14.34
C SER A 1042 14.40 -34.78 -13.96
N ALA A 1043 13.96 -35.84 -14.66
CA ALA A 1043 12.73 -36.55 -14.31
C ALA A 1043 12.81 -37.15 -12.90
N TRP A 1044 13.91 -37.84 -12.58
CA TRP A 1044 14.11 -38.44 -11.26
C TRP A 1044 14.12 -37.41 -10.13
N VAL A 1045 14.76 -36.25 -10.35
CA VAL A 1045 14.71 -35.13 -9.39
C VAL A 1045 13.27 -34.68 -9.16
N ASN A 1046 12.47 -34.50 -10.21
CA ASN A 1046 11.07 -34.06 -10.06
C ASN A 1046 10.19 -35.11 -9.35
N ASP A 1047 10.45 -36.40 -9.57
CA ASP A 1047 9.65 -37.49 -9.02
C ASP A 1047 10.03 -37.88 -7.58
N HIS A 1048 11.29 -37.66 -7.18
CA HIS A 1048 11.84 -38.16 -5.91
C HIS A 1048 12.40 -37.08 -4.97
N CYS A 1049 12.54 -35.83 -5.41
CA CYS A 1049 13.03 -34.72 -4.58
C CYS A 1049 11.97 -33.64 -4.37
N GLU A 1050 11.87 -33.15 -3.14
CA GLU A 1050 11.27 -31.84 -2.85
C GLU A 1050 12.26 -30.75 -3.27
N ILE A 1051 11.90 -29.97 -4.29
CA ILE A 1051 12.70 -28.84 -4.74
C ILE A 1051 12.42 -27.64 -3.82
N ARG A 1052 13.45 -27.17 -3.10
CA ARG A 1052 13.31 -26.10 -2.10
C ARG A 1052 14.13 -24.86 -2.46
N LEU A 1053 13.54 -23.69 -2.30
CA LEU A 1053 14.20 -22.38 -2.37
C LEU A 1053 14.09 -21.72 -0.99
N SER A 1054 15.18 -21.14 -0.49
CA SER A 1054 15.15 -20.35 0.74
C SER A 1054 15.39 -18.88 0.42
N ALA A 1055 14.49 -18.02 0.91
CA ALA A 1055 14.66 -16.57 0.81
C ALA A 1055 15.90 -16.07 1.57
N ARG A 1056 16.33 -16.78 2.64
CA ARG A 1056 17.52 -16.40 3.43
C ARG A 1056 18.81 -16.47 2.62
N VAL A 1057 18.84 -17.16 1.48
CA VAL A 1057 19.97 -17.11 0.54
C VAL A 1057 20.29 -15.67 0.14
N LEU A 1058 19.29 -14.78 0.01
CA LEU A 1058 19.49 -13.36 -0.24
C LEU A 1058 20.26 -12.65 0.87
N ASP A 1059 20.01 -12.98 2.14
CA ASP A 1059 20.70 -12.37 3.27
C ASP A 1059 22.21 -12.62 3.14
N PHE A 1060 22.60 -13.85 2.80
CA PHE A 1060 24.00 -14.22 2.58
C PHE A 1060 24.60 -13.54 1.34
N ILE A 1061 23.92 -13.58 0.20
CA ILE A 1061 24.43 -12.99 -1.06
C ILE A 1061 24.66 -11.49 -0.89
N ARG A 1062 23.70 -10.76 -0.30
CA ARG A 1062 23.75 -9.30 -0.13
C ARG A 1062 24.80 -8.86 0.89
N GLN A 1063 25.10 -9.70 1.87
CA GLN A 1063 26.15 -9.45 2.86
C GLN A 1063 27.56 -9.81 2.34
N ALA A 1064 27.69 -10.90 1.57
CA ALA A 1064 28.98 -11.45 1.14
C ALA A 1064 29.71 -10.60 0.09
N LYS A 1065 29.03 -9.71 -0.64
CA LYS A 1065 29.60 -8.87 -1.73
C LYS A 1065 30.47 -9.67 -2.73
N ALA A 1066 30.15 -10.94 -2.99
CA ALA A 1066 30.95 -11.81 -3.85
C ALA A 1066 30.72 -11.50 -5.35
N THR A 1067 31.78 -11.50 -6.16
CA THR A 1067 31.73 -11.29 -7.62
C THR A 1067 32.51 -12.38 -8.37
N GLY A 1068 32.14 -12.66 -9.63
CA GLY A 1068 32.82 -13.61 -10.52
C GLY A 1068 32.77 -15.06 -10.05
N ALA A 1069 33.83 -15.85 -10.26
CA ALA A 1069 33.91 -17.27 -9.89
C ALA A 1069 33.74 -17.56 -8.37
N ARG A 1070 33.90 -16.54 -7.52
CA ARG A 1070 33.52 -16.67 -6.10
C ARG A 1070 32.01 -16.81 -5.92
N ARG A 1071 31.22 -16.25 -6.83
CA ARG A 1071 29.76 -16.34 -6.81
C ARG A 1071 29.28 -17.76 -7.11
N ASP A 1072 29.86 -18.46 -8.08
CA ASP A 1072 29.45 -19.84 -8.41
C ASP A 1072 29.68 -20.80 -7.22
N LEU A 1073 30.83 -20.68 -6.54
CA LEU A 1073 31.10 -21.43 -5.32
C LEU A 1073 30.15 -21.04 -4.19
N VAL A 1074 29.88 -19.74 -4.04
CA VAL A 1074 28.94 -19.23 -3.03
C VAL A 1074 27.53 -19.73 -3.32
N ASP A 1075 27.06 -19.73 -4.56
CA ASP A 1075 25.71 -20.17 -4.93
C ASP A 1075 25.57 -21.68 -4.72
N TYR A 1076 26.58 -22.49 -5.06
CA TYR A 1076 26.58 -23.93 -4.76
C TYR A 1076 26.47 -24.22 -3.26
N LEU A 1077 27.28 -23.54 -2.44
CA LEU A 1077 27.39 -23.80 -1.01
C LEU A 1077 26.25 -23.19 -0.20
N VAL A 1078 25.92 -21.92 -0.45
CA VAL A 1078 24.92 -21.16 0.31
C VAL A 1078 23.55 -21.77 0.12
N ASN A 1079 23.14 -22.11 -1.11
CA ASN A 1079 21.83 -22.70 -1.33
C ASN A 1079 21.63 -24.01 -0.54
N THR A 1080 22.66 -24.85 -0.47
CA THR A 1080 22.63 -26.10 0.30
C THR A 1080 22.67 -25.84 1.81
N THR A 1081 23.59 -24.96 2.26
CA THR A 1081 23.83 -24.65 3.68
C THR A 1081 22.62 -23.98 4.31
N VAL A 1082 22.02 -23.00 3.64
CA VAL A 1082 20.85 -22.26 4.15
C VAL A 1082 19.64 -23.16 4.32
N ILE A 1083 19.39 -24.08 3.37
CA ILE A 1083 18.32 -25.07 3.51
C ILE A 1083 18.54 -25.96 4.75
N MET A 1084 19.79 -26.34 5.04
CA MET A 1084 20.11 -27.07 6.27
C MET A 1084 19.90 -26.24 7.54
N GLU A 1085 20.07 -24.92 7.49
CA GLU A 1085 19.80 -24.06 8.65
C GLU A 1085 18.30 -23.89 8.89
N ASP A 1086 17.52 -23.75 7.83
CA ASP A 1086 16.07 -23.57 7.87
C ASP A 1086 15.33 -24.79 8.41
N ASP A 1087 15.87 -25.99 8.18
CA ASP A 1087 15.25 -27.26 8.57
C ASP A 1087 16.24 -28.12 9.37
N GLN A 1088 16.05 -28.12 10.68
CA GLN A 1088 16.94 -28.82 11.62
C GLN A 1088 16.84 -30.35 11.55
N GLU A 1089 15.82 -30.89 10.87
CA GLU A 1089 15.60 -32.34 10.71
C GLU A 1089 16.31 -32.92 9.48
N LEU A 1090 16.84 -32.07 8.58
CA LEU A 1090 17.53 -32.53 7.38
C LEU A 1090 18.92 -33.07 7.68
N MET A 1091 19.23 -34.21 7.05
CA MET A 1091 20.59 -34.74 6.97
C MET A 1091 21.14 -34.52 5.55
N LEU A 1092 22.24 -33.79 5.42
CA LEU A 1092 22.93 -33.62 4.14
C LEU A 1092 23.71 -34.89 3.79
N ILE A 1093 23.45 -35.42 2.60
CA ILE A 1093 24.28 -36.44 1.97
C ILE A 1093 25.26 -35.72 1.06
N SER A 1094 26.54 -35.76 1.39
CA SER A 1094 27.58 -35.11 0.61
C SER A 1094 28.90 -35.87 0.73
N ASP A 1095 29.59 -35.99 -0.40
CA ASP A 1095 30.98 -36.45 -0.46
C ASP A 1095 31.95 -35.25 -0.58
N ASP A 1096 31.44 -34.01 -0.53
CA ASP A 1096 32.23 -32.80 -0.57
C ASP A 1096 32.75 -32.41 0.82
N ALA A 1097 34.06 -32.50 1.01
CA ALA A 1097 34.72 -32.22 2.28
C ALA A 1097 34.53 -30.77 2.78
N ILE A 1098 34.14 -29.83 1.91
CA ILE A 1098 33.97 -28.42 2.28
C ILE A 1098 32.93 -28.21 3.39
N PHE A 1099 31.82 -28.95 3.36
CA PHE A 1099 30.75 -28.81 4.34
C PHE A 1099 31.20 -29.18 5.76
N TYR A 1100 32.24 -29.99 5.88
CA TYR A 1100 32.87 -30.35 7.15
C TYR A 1100 33.74 -29.22 7.71
N THR A 1101 34.29 -28.39 6.83
CA THR A 1101 35.15 -27.25 7.22
C THR A 1101 34.37 -25.97 7.52
N LEU A 1102 33.15 -25.83 6.99
CA LEU A 1102 32.29 -24.66 7.17
C LEU A 1102 31.63 -24.54 8.56
N GLY A 1103 31.94 -25.44 9.50
CA GLY A 1103 31.39 -25.39 10.86
C GLY A 1103 29.92 -25.83 10.97
N LEU A 1104 29.37 -26.46 9.91
CA LEU A 1104 28.05 -27.07 9.96
C LEU A 1104 27.97 -28.16 11.05
N PRO A 1105 26.79 -28.40 11.65
CA PRO A 1105 26.64 -29.42 12.68
C PRO A 1105 26.96 -30.81 12.12
N GLN A 1106 28.12 -31.35 12.47
CA GLN A 1106 28.69 -32.59 11.91
C GLN A 1106 27.77 -33.81 12.05
N HIS A 1107 26.89 -33.81 13.03
CA HIS A 1107 25.90 -34.88 13.24
C HIS A 1107 24.74 -34.86 12.22
N ARG A 1108 24.67 -33.83 11.38
CA ARG A 1108 23.66 -33.66 10.32
C ARG A 1108 24.23 -33.83 8.91
N ILE A 1109 25.46 -34.31 8.80
CA ILE A 1109 26.11 -34.59 7.51
C ILE A 1109 26.48 -36.07 7.48
N THR A 1110 26.22 -36.72 6.35
CA THR A 1110 26.59 -38.12 6.10
C THR A 1110 27.18 -38.25 4.71
N SER A 1111 28.04 -39.25 4.48
CA SER A 1111 28.52 -39.56 3.13
C SER A 1111 27.53 -40.39 2.34
N THR A 1112 27.66 -40.38 1.02
CA THR A 1112 26.83 -41.21 0.15
C THR A 1112 27.01 -42.70 0.46
N GLU A 1113 28.23 -43.12 0.81
CA GLU A 1113 28.52 -44.50 1.22
C GLU A 1113 27.75 -44.90 2.49
N TYR A 1114 27.81 -44.05 3.52
CA TYR A 1114 27.16 -44.35 4.80
C TYR A 1114 25.65 -44.48 4.62
N PHE A 1115 25.05 -43.56 3.85
CA PHE A 1115 23.64 -43.61 3.49
C PHE A 1115 23.29 -44.90 2.72
N ALA A 1116 23.98 -45.17 1.61
CA ALA A 1116 23.69 -46.30 0.74
C ALA A 1116 23.77 -47.65 1.50
N LYS A 1117 24.80 -47.86 2.33
CA LYS A 1117 24.96 -49.11 3.10
C LYS A 1117 23.94 -49.31 4.21
N ARG A 1118 23.32 -48.22 4.68
CA ARG A 1118 22.28 -48.29 5.71
C ARG A 1118 20.93 -48.66 5.11
N ILE A 1119 20.64 -48.16 3.91
CA ILE A 1119 19.35 -48.36 3.24
C ILE A 1119 19.36 -49.65 2.42
N LEU A 1120 20.46 -49.97 1.75
CA LEU A 1120 20.54 -51.12 0.85
C LEU A 1120 20.93 -52.41 1.59
N PRO A 1121 20.41 -53.57 1.14
CA PRO A 1121 20.85 -54.86 1.65
C PRO A 1121 22.36 -55.06 1.51
N ALA A 1122 22.96 -55.76 2.49
CA ALA A 1122 24.37 -56.14 2.42
C ALA A 1122 24.64 -56.96 1.16
N GLY A 1123 25.58 -56.49 0.31
CA GLY A 1123 25.92 -57.13 -0.97
C GLY A 1123 25.02 -56.73 -2.14
N SER A 1124 24.22 -55.66 -2.02
CA SER A 1124 23.48 -55.10 -3.16
C SER A 1124 24.43 -54.76 -4.32
N PRO A 1125 24.12 -55.18 -5.57
CA PRO A 1125 24.91 -54.83 -6.76
C PRO A 1125 25.06 -53.32 -6.99
N ALA A 1126 24.10 -52.52 -6.48
CA ALA A 1126 24.18 -51.06 -6.57
C ALA A 1126 25.39 -50.47 -5.84
N LEU A 1127 25.94 -51.18 -4.84
CA LEU A 1127 27.16 -50.75 -4.15
C LEU A 1127 28.41 -50.89 -5.04
N ASP A 1128 28.32 -51.58 -6.17
CA ASP A 1128 29.42 -51.69 -7.14
C ASP A 1128 29.63 -50.37 -7.89
N GLU A 1129 28.64 -49.48 -7.92
CA GLU A 1129 28.76 -48.15 -8.53
C GLU A 1129 29.86 -47.30 -7.87
N PHE A 1130 30.16 -47.49 -6.59
CA PHE A 1130 31.30 -46.81 -5.94
C PHE A 1130 32.64 -47.22 -6.59
N ILE A 1131 32.79 -48.49 -6.96
CA ILE A 1131 34.00 -49.00 -7.61
C ILE A 1131 34.03 -48.58 -9.08
N THR A 1132 32.88 -48.68 -9.77
CA THR A 1132 32.73 -48.27 -11.17
C THR A 1132 33.08 -46.79 -11.38
N ASN A 1133 32.64 -45.91 -10.48
CA ASN A 1133 32.87 -44.46 -10.52
C ASN A 1133 34.13 -44.00 -9.78
N GLN A 1134 35.05 -44.92 -9.50
CA GLN A 1134 36.38 -44.64 -8.93
C GLN A 1134 36.39 -43.90 -7.60
N TYR A 1135 35.45 -44.21 -6.70
CA TYR A 1135 35.41 -43.57 -5.39
C TYR A 1135 36.57 -44.01 -4.49
N ARG A 1136 37.28 -43.02 -3.92
CA ARG A 1136 38.45 -43.17 -3.05
C ARG A 1136 38.07 -42.95 -1.58
N GLY A 1137 38.44 -43.89 -0.72
CA GLY A 1137 37.98 -43.96 0.67
C GLY A 1137 36.71 -44.79 0.87
N TYR A 1138 36.14 -45.36 -0.19
CA TYR A 1138 35.06 -46.33 -0.10
C TYR A 1138 35.52 -47.59 0.66
N THR A 1139 34.63 -48.22 1.43
CA THR A 1139 34.93 -49.43 2.21
C THR A 1139 34.42 -50.68 1.45
N PRO A 1140 35.17 -51.30 0.54
CA PRO A 1140 34.67 -52.39 -0.28
C PRO A 1140 34.32 -53.63 0.56
N SER A 1141 33.30 -54.38 0.11
CA SER A 1141 32.98 -55.69 0.67
C SER A 1141 33.95 -56.77 0.17
N LEU A 1142 34.03 -57.89 0.89
CA LEU A 1142 34.90 -59.00 0.48
C LEU A 1142 34.52 -59.55 -0.91
N SER A 1143 33.24 -59.64 -1.24
CA SER A 1143 32.77 -60.10 -2.56
C SER A 1143 33.26 -59.17 -3.67
N GLN A 1144 33.17 -57.86 -3.47
CA GLN A 1144 33.64 -56.85 -4.41
C GLN A 1144 35.15 -56.98 -4.69
N VAL A 1145 35.97 -57.09 -3.64
CA VAL A 1145 37.43 -57.23 -3.81
C VAL A 1145 37.78 -58.54 -4.54
N ASN A 1146 37.14 -59.64 -4.16
CA ASN A 1146 37.34 -60.96 -4.80
C ASN A 1146 36.93 -60.94 -6.28
N GLU A 1147 35.79 -60.31 -6.61
CA GLU A 1147 35.30 -60.22 -7.97
C GLU A 1147 36.25 -59.41 -8.85
N GLN A 1148 36.67 -58.22 -8.40
CA GLN A 1148 37.61 -57.38 -9.14
C GLN A 1148 38.96 -58.09 -9.36
N TYR A 1149 39.42 -58.88 -8.39
CA TYR A 1149 40.61 -59.71 -8.57
C TYR A 1149 40.39 -60.84 -9.58
N THR A 1150 39.22 -61.49 -9.55
CA THR A 1150 38.88 -62.55 -10.50
C THR A 1150 38.80 -62.00 -11.93
N GLN A 1151 38.25 -60.79 -12.10
CA GLN A 1151 38.23 -60.08 -13.38
C GLN A 1151 39.67 -59.78 -13.87
N LYS A 1152 40.56 -59.35 -12.96
CA LYS A 1152 42.00 -59.17 -13.24
C LYS A 1152 42.65 -60.44 -13.75
N LEU A 1153 42.44 -61.58 -13.08
CA LEU A 1153 42.99 -62.86 -13.54
C LEU A 1153 42.40 -63.31 -14.89
N ALA A 1154 41.14 -62.98 -15.15
CA ALA A 1154 40.47 -63.29 -16.42
C ALA A 1154 40.85 -62.32 -17.57
N GLY A 1155 41.73 -61.33 -17.34
CA GLY A 1155 42.06 -60.30 -18.32
C GLY A 1155 40.88 -59.40 -18.71
N LYS A 1156 39.83 -59.36 -17.87
CA LYS A 1156 38.66 -58.48 -18.05
C LYS A 1156 38.94 -57.10 -17.44
N PRO A 1157 38.26 -56.03 -17.90
CA PRO A 1157 38.33 -54.73 -17.24
C PRO A 1157 38.04 -54.86 -15.75
N HIS A 1158 38.91 -54.31 -14.90
CA HIS A 1158 38.81 -54.39 -13.44
C HIS A 1158 39.30 -53.09 -12.79
N ARG A 1159 38.96 -52.93 -11.51
CA ARG A 1159 39.39 -51.84 -10.63
C ARG A 1159 40.06 -52.36 -9.35
N TYR A 1160 40.68 -53.54 -9.42
CA TYR A 1160 41.33 -54.18 -8.26
C TYR A 1160 42.36 -53.28 -7.55
N GLU A 1161 43.15 -52.50 -8.29
CA GLU A 1161 44.14 -51.56 -7.73
C GLU A 1161 43.46 -50.48 -6.87
N LEU A 1162 42.31 -49.96 -7.30
CA LEU A 1162 41.49 -49.04 -6.52
C LEU A 1162 40.93 -49.75 -5.28
N CYS A 1163 40.49 -51.00 -5.39
CA CYS A 1163 40.06 -51.78 -4.22
C CYS A 1163 41.18 -51.91 -3.19
N LEU A 1164 42.42 -52.17 -3.63
CA LEU A 1164 43.58 -52.23 -2.74
C LEU A 1164 43.88 -50.88 -2.07
N GLU A 1165 43.76 -49.77 -2.81
CA GLU A 1165 43.91 -48.43 -2.24
C GLU A 1165 42.84 -48.15 -1.18
N ASN A 1166 41.59 -48.51 -1.48
CA ASN A 1166 40.46 -48.37 -0.59
C ASN A 1166 40.54 -49.26 0.66
N LEU A 1167 41.33 -50.34 0.65
CA LEU A 1167 41.63 -51.15 1.83
C LEU A 1167 42.61 -50.48 2.81
N SER A 1168 43.19 -49.32 2.46
CA SER A 1168 44.11 -48.59 3.34
C SER A 1168 43.48 -48.35 4.71
N LEU A 1169 44.23 -48.72 5.76
CA LEU A 1169 43.82 -48.53 7.16
C LEU A 1169 43.93 -47.08 7.61
N ASN A 1170 44.61 -46.23 6.82
CA ASN A 1170 44.61 -44.77 7.03
C ASN A 1170 43.25 -44.17 6.70
N LEU A 1171 42.54 -44.77 5.72
CA LEU A 1171 41.21 -44.34 5.31
C LEU A 1171 40.15 -44.90 6.25
N ASN A 1172 40.12 -46.22 6.45
CA ASN A 1172 39.15 -46.85 7.35
C ASN A 1172 39.74 -48.09 8.07
N PRO A 1173 39.95 -48.04 9.40
CA PRO A 1173 40.48 -49.17 10.17
C PRO A 1173 39.62 -50.45 10.09
N TYR A 1174 38.32 -50.34 9.79
CA TYR A 1174 37.43 -51.49 9.65
C TYR A 1174 37.75 -52.37 8.43
N ASN A 1175 38.51 -51.85 7.46
CA ASN A 1175 38.96 -52.61 6.29
C ASN A 1175 39.93 -53.75 6.62
N VAL A 1176 40.50 -53.76 7.84
CA VAL A 1176 41.41 -54.83 8.27
C VAL A 1176 40.81 -56.22 8.07
N THR A 1177 39.52 -56.37 8.36
CA THR A 1177 38.82 -57.64 8.25
C THR A 1177 38.67 -58.04 6.80
N THR A 1178 38.21 -57.12 5.94
CA THR A 1178 38.06 -57.38 4.50
C THR A 1178 39.40 -57.74 3.86
N GLY A 1179 40.47 -56.99 4.14
CA GLY A 1179 41.79 -57.24 3.56
C GLY A 1179 42.39 -58.58 4.00
N VAL A 1180 42.32 -58.91 5.30
CA VAL A 1180 42.81 -60.21 5.80
C VAL A 1180 41.97 -61.38 5.26
N LEU A 1181 40.65 -61.21 5.15
CA LEU A 1181 39.79 -62.25 4.56
C LEU A 1181 40.03 -62.41 3.06
N HIS A 1182 40.35 -61.33 2.33
CA HIS A 1182 40.73 -61.41 0.93
C HIS A 1182 42.07 -62.14 0.76
N ALA A 1183 43.08 -61.83 1.58
CA ALA A 1183 44.33 -62.59 1.61
C ALA A 1183 44.09 -64.07 1.92
N ARG A 1184 43.17 -64.39 2.83
CA ARG A 1184 42.77 -65.77 3.12
C ARG A 1184 42.10 -66.44 1.93
N TRP A 1185 41.21 -65.72 1.23
CA TRP A 1185 40.57 -66.21 0.03
C TRP A 1185 41.60 -66.52 -1.07
N LEU A 1186 42.56 -65.62 -1.33
CA LEU A 1186 43.65 -65.85 -2.29
C LEU A 1186 44.40 -67.15 -2.00
N VAL A 1187 44.81 -67.33 -0.73
CA VAL A 1187 45.57 -68.52 -0.27
C VAL A 1187 44.76 -69.82 -0.41
N LEU A 1188 43.44 -69.76 -0.27
CA LEU A 1188 42.56 -70.93 -0.36
C LEU A 1188 42.04 -71.20 -1.78
N SER A 1189 42.10 -70.22 -2.67
CA SER A 1189 41.51 -70.28 -4.00
C SER A 1189 42.24 -71.20 -4.99
N ASN A 1190 43.50 -71.58 -4.71
CA ASN A 1190 44.39 -72.32 -5.62
C ASN A 1190 44.50 -71.73 -7.05
N LEU A 1191 44.21 -70.44 -7.23
CA LEU A 1191 44.19 -69.78 -8.54
C LEU A 1191 45.59 -69.37 -9.05
N LEU A 1192 46.61 -69.42 -8.18
CA LEU A 1192 47.93 -68.82 -8.40
C LEU A 1192 49.04 -69.82 -8.08
N ASN A 1193 50.18 -69.70 -8.75
CA ASN A 1193 51.39 -70.37 -8.30
C ASN A 1193 51.97 -69.69 -7.05
N GLU A 1194 52.94 -70.32 -6.38
CA GLU A 1194 53.44 -69.84 -5.08
C GLU A 1194 54.09 -68.45 -5.14
N ALA A 1195 54.76 -68.10 -6.25
CA ALA A 1195 55.38 -66.79 -6.44
C ALA A 1195 54.33 -65.69 -6.70
N GLU A 1196 53.36 -65.96 -7.57
CA GLU A 1196 52.23 -65.07 -7.85
C GLU A 1196 51.36 -64.86 -6.60
N LEU A 1197 51.12 -65.93 -5.84
CA LEU A 1197 50.40 -65.87 -4.57
C LEU A 1197 51.13 -64.99 -3.57
N LYS A 1198 52.46 -65.11 -3.47
CA LYS A 1198 53.27 -64.26 -2.58
C LYS A 1198 53.10 -62.79 -2.98
N MET A 1199 53.28 -62.46 -4.27
CA MET A 1199 53.11 -61.09 -4.76
C MET A 1199 51.70 -60.54 -4.50
N ALA A 1200 50.66 -61.33 -4.76
CA ALA A 1200 49.27 -60.91 -4.58
C ALA A 1200 48.95 -60.64 -3.10
N VAL A 1201 49.35 -61.55 -2.19
CA VAL A 1201 49.12 -61.39 -0.74
C VAL A 1201 49.94 -60.23 -0.17
N THR A 1202 51.20 -60.06 -0.60
CA THR A 1202 52.01 -58.88 -0.21
C THR A 1202 51.35 -57.59 -0.68
N ALA A 1203 50.87 -57.53 -1.94
CA ALA A 1203 50.20 -56.33 -2.46
C ALA A 1203 48.93 -55.94 -1.67
N VAL A 1204 48.17 -56.92 -1.17
CA VAL A 1204 47.02 -56.67 -0.28
C VAL A 1204 47.47 -55.95 0.98
N PHE A 1205 48.51 -56.48 1.65
CA PHE A 1205 49.03 -55.86 2.87
C PHE A 1205 49.72 -54.51 2.60
N THR A 1206 50.43 -54.36 1.49
CA THR A 1206 51.03 -53.08 1.08
C THR A 1206 49.95 -52.03 0.85
N GLY A 1207 48.82 -52.38 0.21
CA GLY A 1207 47.66 -51.50 0.07
C GLY A 1207 47.04 -51.11 1.41
N MET A 1208 46.84 -52.08 2.32
CA MET A 1208 46.31 -51.84 3.67
C MET A 1208 47.20 -50.92 4.50
N LEU A 1209 48.52 -51.08 4.38
CA LEU A 1209 49.51 -50.35 5.18
C LEU A 1209 49.95 -49.03 4.53
N LYS A 1210 49.55 -48.73 3.29
CA LYS A 1210 49.93 -47.51 2.59
C LYS A 1210 49.52 -46.26 3.38
N ALA A 1211 50.50 -45.38 3.64
CA ALA A 1211 50.34 -44.09 4.31
C ALA A 1211 49.74 -44.15 5.73
N VAL A 1212 49.87 -45.28 6.44
CA VAL A 1212 49.36 -45.42 7.82
C VAL A 1212 50.37 -44.88 8.83
N SER A 1213 49.93 -43.97 9.70
CA SER A 1213 50.75 -43.40 10.78
C SER A 1213 50.36 -43.88 12.19
N LEU A 1214 49.36 -44.76 12.31
CA LEU A 1214 48.80 -45.22 13.58
C LEU A 1214 49.75 -46.17 14.36
N PRO A 1215 50.20 -45.81 15.57
CA PRO A 1215 51.01 -46.69 16.42
C PRO A 1215 50.27 -47.99 16.76
N GLY A 1216 50.95 -49.15 16.62
CA GLY A 1216 50.39 -50.46 16.98
C GLY A 1216 49.49 -51.12 15.92
N ILE A 1217 49.23 -50.45 14.79
CA ILE A 1217 48.37 -51.00 13.72
C ILE A 1217 48.91 -52.33 13.15
N LYS A 1218 50.23 -52.48 13.05
CA LYS A 1218 50.86 -53.71 12.54
C LYS A 1218 50.59 -54.89 13.45
N ASP A 1219 50.65 -54.68 14.76
CA ASP A 1219 50.41 -55.73 15.74
C ASP A 1219 48.93 -56.13 15.76
N PHE A 1220 48.04 -55.15 15.54
CA PHE A 1220 46.63 -55.42 15.31
C PHE A 1220 46.38 -56.25 14.03
N VAL A 1221 46.96 -55.89 12.89
CA VAL A 1221 46.84 -56.69 11.65
C VAL A 1221 47.41 -58.09 11.86
N ARG A 1222 48.60 -58.23 12.49
CA ARG A 1222 49.19 -59.53 12.84
C ARG A 1222 48.28 -60.38 13.71
N LEU A 1223 47.61 -59.78 14.70
CA LEU A 1223 46.65 -60.47 15.55
C LEU A 1223 45.47 -61.02 14.73
N ILE A 1224 44.87 -60.19 13.87
CA ILE A 1224 43.75 -60.61 13.02
C ILE A 1224 44.19 -61.71 12.05
N VAL A 1225 45.38 -61.63 11.45
CA VAL A 1225 45.95 -62.69 10.61
C VAL A 1225 46.10 -63.99 11.41
N ARG A 1226 46.67 -63.94 12.62
CA ARG A 1226 46.84 -65.13 13.47
C ARG A 1226 45.52 -65.81 13.80
N GLU A 1227 44.47 -65.03 14.07
CA GLU A 1227 43.13 -65.57 14.34
C GLU A 1227 42.48 -66.14 13.08
N GLN A 1228 42.45 -65.38 11.97
CA GLN A 1228 41.80 -65.81 10.72
C GLN A 1228 42.47 -67.03 10.06
N PHE A 1229 43.77 -67.24 10.31
CA PHE A 1229 44.55 -68.37 9.77
C PHE A 1229 44.91 -69.41 10.83
N LYS A 1230 44.30 -69.38 12.02
CA LYS A 1230 44.66 -70.25 13.17
C LYS A 1230 44.71 -71.75 12.83
N LEU A 1231 43.84 -72.20 11.92
CA LEU A 1231 43.71 -73.61 11.50
C LEU A 1231 44.51 -73.98 10.24
N LEU A 1232 45.28 -73.05 9.66
CA LEU A 1232 45.91 -73.21 8.34
C LEU A 1232 47.43 -73.49 8.38
N GLY A 1233 48.01 -73.73 9.56
CA GLY A 1233 49.38 -74.23 9.73
C GLY A 1233 50.44 -73.45 8.93
N ALA A 1234 51.17 -74.13 8.04
CA ALA A 1234 52.23 -73.53 7.21
C ALA A 1234 51.75 -72.33 6.36
N ARG A 1235 50.49 -72.30 5.93
CA ARG A 1235 49.91 -71.16 5.21
C ARG A 1235 49.80 -69.91 6.08
N ARG A 1236 49.64 -70.05 7.41
CA ARG A 1236 49.66 -68.91 8.33
C ARG A 1236 51.04 -68.25 8.36
N GLU A 1237 52.09 -69.04 8.44
CA GLU A 1237 53.47 -68.53 8.46
C GLU A 1237 53.85 -67.88 7.11
N PHE A 1238 53.38 -68.44 5.99
CA PHE A 1238 53.51 -67.83 4.66
C PHE A 1238 52.88 -66.43 4.61
N VAL A 1239 51.63 -66.28 5.08
CA VAL A 1239 50.92 -64.99 5.07
C VAL A 1239 51.56 -63.98 6.03
N LEU A 1240 52.03 -64.41 7.20
CA LEU A 1240 52.80 -63.57 8.12
C LEU A 1240 54.13 -63.10 7.49
N GLY A 1241 54.78 -63.95 6.70
CA GLY A 1241 55.94 -63.57 5.89
C GLY A 1241 55.62 -62.47 4.89
N CYS A 1242 54.54 -62.62 4.12
CA CYS A 1242 54.08 -61.60 3.16
C CYS A 1242 53.72 -60.26 3.85
N LEU A 1243 53.13 -60.31 5.04
CA LEU A 1243 52.85 -59.11 5.84
C LEU A 1243 54.14 -58.40 6.28
N ASN A 1244 55.19 -59.14 6.68
CA ASN A 1244 56.47 -58.53 7.04
C ASN A 1244 57.18 -57.91 5.82
N ASP A 1245 57.08 -58.54 4.65
CA ASP A 1245 57.58 -57.97 3.40
C ASP A 1245 56.87 -56.64 3.09
N ALA A 1246 55.53 -56.59 3.19
CA ALA A 1246 54.75 -55.36 3.01
C ALA A 1246 55.08 -54.26 4.04
N ILE A 1247 55.32 -54.62 5.30
CA ILE A 1247 55.79 -53.69 6.34
C ILE A 1247 57.13 -53.07 5.92
N SER A 1248 58.07 -53.88 5.43
CA SER A 1248 59.36 -53.38 4.94
C SER A 1248 59.22 -52.47 3.72
N GLU A 1249 58.32 -52.79 2.78
CA GLU A 1249 58.08 -51.99 1.57
C GLU A 1249 57.45 -50.63 1.86
N THR A 1250 56.57 -50.56 2.86
CA THR A 1250 55.84 -49.34 3.21
C THR A 1250 56.60 -48.41 4.16
N GLY A 1251 57.77 -48.84 4.66
CA GLY A 1251 58.62 -48.04 5.54
C GLY A 1251 58.02 -47.76 6.92
N ILE A 1252 56.91 -48.44 7.26
CA ILE A 1252 56.33 -48.43 8.59
C ILE A 1252 57.14 -49.38 9.43
#